data_AF-A0A9P0M5I6-F1
#
_entry.id   AF-A0A9P0M5I6-F1
#
_cell.length_a   1.000
_cell.length_b   1.000
_cell.length_c   1.000
_cell.angle_alpha   90.00
_cell.angle_beta   90.00
_cell.angle_gamma   90.00
#
_symmetry.space_group_name_H-M   'P 1'
#
loop_
_entity.id
_entity.type
_entity.pdbx_description
1 polymer ?
#
loop_
_entity_poly.entity_id
_entity_poly.type
_entity_poly.pdbx_seq_one_letter_code
_entity_poly.pdbx_strand_id
1 'polypeptide(L)'
;MDINCLVIPRITDKLPIVSFDSSSLNIPRDTELADPQFNISDEVDILLGSEVFWSVMVPGLKKGTRRLVWLQNTELGWLVAGNIASEISDNTVISCLSISNRSKMKCVNSTGNIDSKLEKFWQLEEVAKDNIVQSEADRYCDAYFKRTTRQTENGQFIVNVPFKESVKQLGESREMALQRYKFLERKLDRNSSLKLEYNAFMKEYLELGHMEEFDDRLELDRGYYLPHHAVIKSSSITTKCRVVFDASAKTTSDLSLNDTQFVGPKLQDDLFDILVRFRKHKLVMTGDVSKMYRRIWITEEQRLYQKIIWRFDSTKDIKCYKLKTVTYGTASAPYLAVRCLFEVANMHENEFPDARKVIKRDFYMDDVLTSAESEVDLLKIQGEVSDILNSVGLPLRKWLCNDKEILAKFKTHGEIEANILEIGEDEQNKTLGVFWNSYNDVIQYKIDFEILSNHRMTKRGVLSTICQIFDPLGLVGCVTIVEKLLMQQMWIRKLEWDDDLPSDLQDSWIRFREDLKTITKLSIPRRAVLSEYIRIEIHGFSDASEKAYAACIYVRCSFSTREPVSNLICAKSRVAPVKQVSLPRLELCGAVLLANLLNKAIKILEIDFDQCYLWSDSMITLAWIRGDSKRWKTFVANRVGEIQSLTSVLDWRHVESANNPADLLTRGVTVKLLCDCELWWHGPSFFKLNNSAWNIDNFELNFEVPEQRSVSLASCIIKNDLLVNR
;
A
#
# COMPACT_ATOMS: atom_id res chain seq x y z
N MET A 1 -6.48 -34.30 -38.35
CA MET A 1 -6.15 -32.88 -38.50
C MET A 1 -4.72 -32.69 -38.01
N ASP A 2 -3.83 -32.11 -38.82
CA ASP A 2 -2.46 -31.79 -38.40
C ASP A 2 -2.42 -30.34 -37.93
N ILE A 3 -2.13 -30.12 -36.65
CA ILE A 3 -2.14 -28.80 -36.00
C ILE A 3 -0.79 -28.56 -35.32
N ASN A 4 -0.20 -27.38 -35.55
CA ASN A 4 1.00 -26.95 -34.86
C ASN A 4 0.64 -26.36 -33.50
N CYS A 5 1.09 -27.01 -32.42
CA CYS A 5 0.77 -26.61 -31.05
C CYS A 5 1.96 -25.94 -30.36
N LEU A 6 1.69 -24.88 -29.60
CA LEU A 6 2.64 -24.35 -28.62
C LEU A 6 2.48 -25.12 -27.32
N VAL A 7 3.54 -25.79 -26.85
CA VAL A 7 3.51 -26.56 -25.60
C VAL A 7 3.79 -25.62 -24.43
N ILE A 8 2.84 -25.49 -23.51
CA ILE A 8 2.96 -24.70 -22.28
C ILE A 8 2.63 -25.57 -21.05
N PRO A 9 3.21 -25.30 -19.86
CA PRO A 9 3.03 -26.16 -18.68
C PRO A 9 1.59 -26.21 -18.15
N ARG A 10 0.79 -25.18 -18.41
CA ARG A 10 -0.62 -25.09 -17.98
C ARG A 10 -1.39 -24.14 -18.88
N ILE A 11 -2.54 -24.60 -19.40
CA ILE A 11 -3.39 -23.85 -20.33
C ILE A 11 -4.42 -22.99 -19.57
N THR A 12 -5.17 -23.60 -18.66
CA THR A 12 -6.21 -22.95 -17.84
C THR A 12 -6.40 -23.69 -16.52
N ASP A 13 -7.18 -23.11 -15.60
CA ASP A 13 -7.78 -23.86 -14.48
C ASP A 13 -8.78 -24.90 -15.01
N LYS A 14 -9.13 -25.89 -14.16
CA LYS A 14 -10.03 -27.00 -14.55
C LYS A 14 -11.39 -26.50 -15.02
N LEU A 15 -11.90 -27.10 -16.09
CA LEU A 15 -13.20 -26.78 -16.68
C LEU A 15 -14.07 -28.04 -16.77
N PRO A 16 -15.37 -27.95 -16.43
CA PRO A 16 -16.01 -26.86 -15.68
C PRO A 16 -15.37 -26.65 -14.30
N ILE A 17 -15.52 -25.46 -13.71
CA ILE A 17 -14.94 -25.12 -12.38
C ILE A 17 -15.47 -26.05 -11.29
N VAL A 18 -16.71 -26.52 -11.44
CA VAL A 18 -17.36 -27.49 -10.56
C VAL A 18 -18.06 -28.52 -11.44
N SER A 19 -17.89 -29.81 -11.13
CA SER A 19 -18.62 -30.88 -11.80
C SER A 19 -20.13 -30.76 -11.53
N PHE A 20 -20.96 -31.01 -12.54
CA PHE A 20 -22.41 -30.91 -12.43
C PHE A 20 -23.12 -32.13 -13.03
N ASP A 21 -24.38 -32.35 -12.63
CA ASP A 21 -25.20 -33.43 -13.16
C ASP A 21 -25.78 -33.08 -14.53
N SER A 22 -25.31 -33.77 -15.57
CA SER A 22 -25.74 -33.59 -16.96
C SER A 22 -27.03 -34.34 -17.30
N SER A 23 -27.57 -35.19 -16.40
CA SER A 23 -28.80 -35.96 -16.64
C SER A 23 -30.00 -35.07 -17.00
N SER A 24 -30.05 -33.86 -16.42
CA SER A 24 -31.11 -32.87 -16.62
C SER A 24 -31.09 -32.18 -18.00
N LEU A 25 -30.03 -32.37 -18.79
CA LEU A 25 -29.85 -31.73 -20.09
C LEU A 25 -30.53 -32.50 -21.24
N ASN A 26 -30.96 -33.74 -21.02
CA ASN A 26 -31.66 -34.61 -21.99
C ASN A 26 -31.05 -34.55 -23.40
N ILE A 27 -29.72 -34.69 -23.48
CA ILE A 27 -29.00 -34.78 -24.76
C ILE A 27 -29.45 -36.07 -25.48
N PRO A 28 -29.80 -36.03 -26.78
CA PRO A 28 -30.23 -37.23 -27.50
C PRO A 28 -29.13 -38.30 -27.48
N ARG A 29 -29.49 -39.55 -27.13
CA ARG A 29 -28.53 -40.66 -26.95
C ARG A 29 -27.79 -41.05 -28.24
N ASP A 30 -28.29 -40.64 -29.38
CA ASP A 30 -27.73 -40.78 -30.73
C ASP A 30 -26.73 -39.66 -31.09
N THR A 31 -26.35 -38.80 -30.14
CA THR A 31 -25.41 -37.70 -30.37
C THR A 31 -24.04 -38.04 -29.79
N GLU A 32 -23.06 -38.24 -30.66
CA GLU A 32 -21.65 -38.43 -30.27
C GLU A 32 -21.04 -37.06 -29.89
N LEU A 33 -20.84 -36.84 -28.60
CA LEU A 33 -20.29 -35.59 -28.07
C LEU A 33 -18.78 -35.51 -28.31
N ALA A 34 -18.28 -34.32 -28.61
CA ALA A 34 -16.84 -34.08 -28.75
C ALA A 34 -16.09 -34.26 -27.42
N ASP A 35 -16.78 -34.02 -26.31
CA ASP A 35 -16.32 -34.33 -24.97
C ASP A 35 -17.45 -35.04 -24.20
N PRO A 36 -17.39 -36.38 -24.05
CA PRO A 36 -18.36 -37.14 -23.28
C PRO A 36 -18.36 -36.82 -21.78
N GLN A 37 -17.31 -36.19 -21.26
CA GLN A 37 -17.11 -35.85 -19.85
C GLN A 37 -17.17 -34.34 -19.58
N PHE A 38 -17.76 -33.55 -20.49
CA PHE A 38 -17.85 -32.08 -20.38
C PHE A 38 -18.46 -31.53 -19.07
N ASN A 39 -19.17 -32.38 -18.33
CA ASN A 39 -19.79 -32.05 -17.06
C ASN A 39 -18.91 -32.36 -15.83
N ILE A 40 -17.72 -32.93 -16.01
CA ILE A 40 -16.76 -33.30 -14.97
C ILE A 40 -15.59 -32.30 -15.01
N SER A 41 -15.28 -31.69 -13.85
CA SER A 41 -14.17 -30.75 -13.71
C SER A 41 -12.81 -31.41 -13.98
N ASP A 42 -12.20 -31.09 -15.12
CA ASP A 42 -10.89 -31.63 -15.49
C ASP A 42 -9.97 -30.61 -16.17
N GLU A 43 -8.70 -30.95 -16.30
CA GLU A 43 -7.70 -30.10 -16.98
C GLU A 43 -7.94 -30.06 -18.50
N VAL A 44 -7.65 -28.91 -19.12
CA VAL A 44 -7.73 -28.77 -20.58
C VAL A 44 -6.37 -29.10 -21.17
N ASP A 45 -6.33 -30.15 -22.01
CA ASP A 45 -5.10 -30.62 -22.65
C ASP A 45 -4.66 -29.76 -23.84
N ILE A 46 -5.62 -29.24 -24.62
CA ILE A 46 -5.36 -28.49 -25.87
C ILE A 46 -6.36 -27.33 -25.98
N LEU A 47 -5.84 -26.13 -26.28
CA LEU A 47 -6.66 -24.96 -26.60
C LEU A 47 -6.61 -24.69 -28.11
N LEU A 48 -7.74 -24.80 -28.79
CA LEU A 48 -7.84 -24.52 -30.22
C LEU A 48 -8.04 -23.02 -30.46
N GLY A 49 -7.16 -22.42 -31.26
CA GLY A 49 -7.27 -21.03 -31.70
C GLY A 49 -8.48 -20.80 -32.61
N SER A 50 -8.89 -19.54 -32.77
CA SER A 50 -10.07 -19.17 -33.57
C SER A 50 -9.97 -19.61 -35.04
N GLU A 51 -8.78 -19.63 -35.62
CA GLU A 51 -8.54 -20.11 -36.99
C GLU A 51 -8.92 -21.59 -37.15
N VAL A 52 -8.50 -22.42 -36.19
CA VAL A 52 -8.81 -23.86 -36.16
C VAL A 52 -10.28 -24.09 -35.82
N PHE A 53 -10.85 -23.29 -34.90
CA PHE A 53 -12.25 -23.36 -34.52
C PHE A 53 -13.21 -23.27 -35.71
N TRP A 54 -12.98 -22.34 -36.64
CA TRP A 54 -13.83 -22.21 -37.83
C TRP A 54 -13.66 -23.36 -38.82
N SER A 55 -12.47 -23.98 -38.87
CA SER A 55 -12.19 -25.10 -39.77
C SER A 55 -12.83 -26.42 -39.33
N VAL A 56 -13.03 -26.63 -38.02
CA VAL A 56 -13.68 -27.84 -37.49
C VAL A 56 -15.20 -27.75 -37.44
N MET A 57 -15.78 -26.57 -37.68
CA MET A 57 -17.23 -26.37 -37.63
C MET A 57 -17.92 -26.99 -38.85
N VAL A 58 -18.89 -27.87 -38.60
CA VAL A 58 -19.66 -28.57 -39.65
C VAL A 58 -21.12 -28.12 -39.58
N PRO A 59 -21.86 -28.06 -40.70
CA PRO A 59 -23.29 -27.78 -40.66
C PRO A 59 -24.05 -28.73 -39.72
N GLY A 60 -24.81 -28.16 -38.78
CA GLY A 60 -25.63 -28.92 -37.83
C GLY A 60 -25.76 -28.19 -36.50
N LEU A 61 -26.98 -27.75 -36.18
CA LEU A 61 -27.31 -27.14 -34.90
C LEU A 61 -28.57 -27.80 -34.34
N LYS A 62 -28.46 -28.47 -33.20
CA LYS A 62 -29.61 -29.01 -32.45
C LYS A 62 -29.86 -28.13 -31.22
N LYS A 63 -31.12 -27.85 -30.92
CA LYS A 63 -31.51 -27.21 -29.66
C LYS A 63 -31.73 -28.28 -28.60
N GLY A 64 -31.14 -28.10 -27.42
CA GLY A 64 -31.47 -28.90 -26.25
C GLY A 64 -32.91 -28.61 -25.77
N THR A 65 -33.46 -29.48 -24.93
CA THR A 65 -34.84 -29.36 -24.43
C THR A 65 -35.06 -28.15 -23.51
N ARG A 66 -34.01 -27.59 -22.89
CA ARG A 66 -34.06 -26.31 -22.17
C ARG A 66 -33.62 -25.18 -23.11
N ARG A 67 -34.37 -24.07 -23.11
CA ARG A 67 -34.21 -22.89 -24.01
C ARG A 67 -32.83 -22.21 -24.02
N LEU A 68 -31.84 -22.73 -23.31
CA LEU A 68 -30.52 -22.14 -23.11
C LEU A 68 -29.37 -23.09 -23.47
N VAL A 69 -29.63 -24.30 -24.00
CA VAL A 69 -28.58 -25.26 -24.39
C VAL A 69 -28.65 -25.57 -25.88
N TRP A 70 -27.50 -25.55 -26.53
CA TRP A 70 -27.28 -25.71 -27.95
C TRP A 70 -26.22 -26.78 -28.18
N LEU A 71 -26.43 -27.58 -29.23
CA LEU A 71 -25.47 -28.57 -29.70
C LEU A 71 -25.02 -28.16 -31.10
N GLN A 72 -23.73 -27.89 -31.26
CA GLN A 72 -23.12 -27.52 -32.53
C GLN A 72 -22.29 -28.70 -33.06
N ASN A 73 -22.56 -29.10 -34.30
CA ASN A 73 -21.80 -30.19 -34.91
C ASN A 73 -20.40 -29.71 -35.31
N THR A 74 -19.39 -30.56 -35.08
CA THR A 74 -18.00 -30.32 -35.50
C THR A 74 -17.38 -31.63 -35.97
N GLU A 75 -16.23 -31.55 -36.63
CA GLU A 75 -15.44 -32.74 -37.02
C GLU A 75 -14.97 -33.58 -35.82
N LEU A 76 -14.95 -33.00 -34.61
CA LEU A 76 -14.57 -33.66 -33.37
C LEU A 76 -15.76 -34.31 -32.63
N GLY A 77 -16.98 -34.15 -33.15
CA GLY A 77 -18.23 -34.52 -32.48
C GLY A 77 -19.09 -33.30 -32.15
N TRP A 78 -20.19 -33.50 -31.44
CA TRP A 78 -21.12 -32.42 -31.08
C TRP A 78 -20.64 -31.66 -29.84
N LEU A 79 -20.49 -30.34 -29.97
CA LEU A 79 -20.16 -29.43 -28.87
C LEU A 79 -21.40 -29.00 -28.12
N VAL A 80 -21.35 -29.00 -26.79
CA VAL A 80 -22.42 -28.50 -25.91
C VAL A 80 -22.11 -27.07 -25.51
N ALA A 81 -23.03 -26.14 -25.80
CA ALA A 81 -22.92 -24.74 -25.43
C ALA A 81 -24.22 -24.24 -24.79
N GLY A 82 -24.16 -23.60 -23.63
CA GLY A 82 -25.38 -23.10 -23.01
C GLY A 82 -25.24 -22.68 -21.56
N ASN A 83 -26.31 -22.09 -21.02
CA ASN A 83 -26.40 -21.73 -19.62
C ASN A 83 -27.24 -22.77 -18.87
N ILE A 84 -26.66 -23.32 -17.81
CA ILE A 84 -27.37 -24.19 -16.86
C ILE A 84 -27.90 -23.28 -15.76
N ALA A 85 -29.20 -22.99 -15.79
CA ALA A 85 -29.88 -22.38 -14.66
C ALA A 85 -29.91 -23.40 -13.50
N SER A 86 -28.88 -23.39 -12.67
CA SER A 86 -28.96 -23.95 -11.33
C SER A 86 -29.70 -22.96 -10.45
N GLU A 87 -30.64 -23.43 -9.62
CA GLU A 87 -31.20 -22.62 -8.54
C GLU A 87 -30.02 -22.07 -7.72
N ILE A 88 -29.95 -20.75 -7.66
CA ILE A 88 -28.81 -20.00 -7.13
C ILE A 88 -28.78 -20.23 -5.61
N SER A 89 -27.79 -20.98 -5.15
CA SER A 89 -27.31 -20.86 -3.77
C SER A 89 -26.22 -19.78 -3.75
N ASP A 90 -26.22 -18.95 -2.70
CA ASP A 90 -25.51 -17.66 -2.55
C ASP A 90 -23.97 -17.68 -2.65
N ASN A 91 -23.34 -18.73 -3.17
CA ASN A 91 -21.89 -18.90 -3.24
C ASN A 91 -21.33 -19.18 -4.65
N THR A 92 -22.05 -18.87 -5.72
CA THR A 92 -21.55 -19.19 -7.08
C THR A 92 -20.70 -18.07 -7.67
N VAL A 93 -19.40 -18.34 -7.83
CA VAL A 93 -18.41 -17.45 -8.47
C VAL A 93 -18.76 -17.26 -9.95
N ILE A 94 -19.18 -16.06 -10.33
CA ILE A 94 -19.26 -15.65 -11.74
C ILE A 94 -17.83 -15.39 -12.21
N SER A 95 -17.24 -16.33 -12.96
CA SER A 95 -15.95 -16.11 -13.61
C SER A 95 -16.16 -15.44 -14.97
N CYS A 96 -15.62 -14.25 -15.14
CA CYS A 96 -15.44 -13.62 -16.43
C CYS A 96 -13.99 -13.84 -16.88
N LEU A 97 -13.80 -14.68 -17.90
CA LEU A 97 -12.51 -14.85 -18.57
C LEU A 97 -12.19 -13.59 -19.38
N SER A 98 -11.65 -12.57 -18.71
CA SER A 98 -10.82 -11.58 -19.40
C SER A 98 -9.42 -12.18 -19.52
N ILE A 99 -9.02 -12.58 -20.72
CA ILE A 99 -7.59 -12.70 -21.04
C ILE A 99 -7.08 -11.25 -21.10
N SER A 100 -6.81 -10.70 -19.94
CA SER A 100 -5.79 -9.67 -19.81
C SER A 100 -4.46 -10.42 -19.77
N ASN A 101 -3.48 -10.02 -20.57
CA ASN A 101 -2.10 -10.51 -20.51
C ASN A 101 -1.44 -10.13 -19.16
N ARG A 102 -1.98 -10.62 -18.04
CA ARG A 102 -1.46 -10.47 -16.67
C ARG A 102 -0.77 -11.73 -16.15
N SER A 103 -0.62 -12.76 -16.97
CA SER A 103 0.21 -13.92 -16.68
C SER A 103 1.51 -13.85 -17.48
N LYS A 104 2.40 -12.90 -17.13
CA LYS A 104 3.82 -13.16 -17.38
C LYS A 104 4.26 -14.23 -16.37
N MET A 105 4.41 -15.44 -16.91
CA MET A 105 5.19 -16.55 -16.39
C MET A 105 6.25 -16.10 -15.36
N LYS A 106 6.16 -16.68 -14.16
CA LYS A 106 7.24 -16.70 -13.18
C LYS A 106 8.39 -17.53 -13.78
N CYS A 107 9.30 -16.87 -14.46
CA CYS A 107 10.62 -17.43 -14.71
C CYS A 107 11.49 -17.10 -13.50
N VAL A 108 11.95 -18.14 -12.81
CA VAL A 108 13.00 -18.07 -11.78
C VAL A 108 14.29 -17.68 -12.48
N ASN A 109 14.49 -16.37 -12.61
CA ASN A 109 15.77 -15.70 -12.76
C ASN A 109 15.71 -14.48 -11.84
N SER A 110 16.83 -14.04 -11.28
CA SER A 110 16.98 -13.07 -10.18
C SER A 110 16.35 -11.66 -10.36
N THR A 111 15.48 -11.46 -11.35
CA THR A 111 14.80 -10.21 -11.73
C THR A 111 13.41 -10.04 -11.08
N GLY A 112 12.70 -11.13 -10.73
CA GLY A 112 11.32 -11.05 -10.20
C GLY A 112 11.15 -10.35 -8.84
N ASN A 113 12.25 -10.11 -8.12
CA ASN A 113 12.24 -9.44 -6.83
C ASN A 113 12.08 -7.91 -6.98
N ILE A 114 12.60 -7.30 -8.05
CA ILE A 114 12.58 -5.84 -8.21
C ILE A 114 11.23 -5.36 -8.73
N ASP A 115 10.66 -6.04 -9.73
CA ASP A 115 9.35 -5.67 -10.27
C ASP A 115 8.23 -5.76 -9.22
N SER A 116 8.25 -6.82 -8.39
CA SER A 116 7.28 -6.99 -7.31
C SER A 116 7.47 -5.97 -6.17
N LYS A 117 8.70 -5.59 -5.85
CA LYS A 117 9.00 -4.49 -4.91
C LYS A 117 8.54 -3.14 -5.46
N LEU A 118 8.69 -2.92 -6.76
CA LEU A 118 8.25 -1.70 -7.42
C LEU A 118 6.74 -1.56 -7.42
N GLU A 119 6.02 -2.64 -7.72
CA GLU A 119 4.56 -2.66 -7.65
C GLU A 119 4.08 -2.31 -6.23
N LYS A 120 4.71 -2.87 -5.19
CA LYS A 120 4.42 -2.51 -3.80
C LYS A 120 4.76 -1.05 -3.48
N PHE A 121 5.90 -0.55 -3.96
CA PHE A 121 6.31 0.85 -3.74
C PHE A 121 5.27 1.83 -4.31
N TRP A 122 4.69 1.53 -5.48
CA TRP A 122 3.65 2.35 -6.09
C TRP A 122 2.26 2.11 -5.51
N GLN A 123 1.98 0.93 -4.97
CA GLN A 123 0.76 0.66 -4.20
C GLN A 123 0.67 1.50 -2.92
N LEU A 124 1.80 1.85 -2.27
CA LEU A 124 1.81 2.78 -1.12
C LEU A 124 1.25 4.17 -1.46
N GLU A 125 1.20 4.53 -2.75
CA GLU A 125 0.62 5.78 -3.22
C GLU A 125 -0.87 5.67 -3.53
N GLU A 126 -1.44 4.46 -3.56
CA GLU A 126 -2.88 4.29 -3.78
C GLU A 126 -3.69 4.76 -2.57
N VAL A 127 -4.84 5.38 -2.83
CA VAL A 127 -5.83 5.63 -1.79
C VAL A 127 -6.44 4.28 -1.42
N ALA A 128 -6.01 3.73 -0.28
CA ALA A 128 -6.52 2.46 0.22
C ALA A 128 -8.05 2.51 0.29
N LYS A 129 -8.72 1.50 -0.27
CA LYS A 129 -10.18 1.33 -0.15
C LYS A 129 -10.47 0.61 1.17
N ASP A 130 -11.40 1.14 1.96
CA ASP A 130 -11.77 0.63 3.30
C ASP A 130 -12.33 -0.82 3.31
N ASN A 131 -12.51 -1.44 2.15
CA ASN A 131 -13.09 -2.78 2.03
C ASN A 131 -12.02 -3.87 2.15
N ILE A 132 -11.36 -3.98 3.31
CA ILE A 132 -10.59 -5.17 3.64
C ILE A 132 -11.52 -6.16 4.33
N VAL A 133 -12.11 -7.08 3.54
CA VAL A 133 -12.73 -8.26 4.12
C VAL A 133 -11.63 -9.06 4.82
N GLN A 134 -11.68 -9.13 6.14
CA GLN A 134 -10.72 -9.93 6.91
C GLN A 134 -10.76 -11.38 6.43
N SER A 135 -9.59 -11.90 6.03
CA SER A 135 -9.47 -13.28 5.59
C SER A 135 -9.70 -14.25 6.75
N GLU A 136 -9.99 -15.51 6.44
CA GLU A 136 -10.09 -16.56 7.48
C GLU A 136 -8.77 -16.71 8.25
N ALA A 137 -7.63 -16.57 7.56
CA ALA A 137 -6.30 -16.55 8.18
C ALA A 137 -6.13 -15.38 9.16
N ASP A 138 -6.66 -14.20 8.84
CA ASP A 138 -6.59 -13.03 9.74
C ASP A 138 -7.41 -13.26 11.00
N ARG A 139 -8.63 -13.80 10.86
CA ARG A 139 -9.50 -14.14 11.99
C ARG A 139 -8.87 -15.22 12.87
N TYR A 140 -8.26 -16.23 12.27
CA TYR A 140 -7.50 -17.25 12.99
C TYR A 140 -6.36 -16.63 13.79
N CYS A 141 -5.56 -15.74 13.21
CA CYS A 141 -4.45 -15.10 13.90
C CYS A 141 -4.90 -14.31 15.12
N ASP A 142 -5.95 -13.49 14.99
CA ASP A 142 -6.46 -12.68 16.10
C ASP A 142 -7.08 -13.54 17.21
N ALA A 143 -7.85 -14.56 16.84
CA ALA A 143 -8.39 -15.53 17.81
C ALA A 143 -7.27 -16.32 18.51
N TYR A 144 -6.23 -16.72 17.77
CA TYR A 144 -5.07 -17.42 18.30
C TYR A 144 -4.32 -16.53 19.30
N PHE A 145 -4.00 -15.29 18.93
CA PHE A 145 -3.35 -14.31 19.81
C PHE A 145 -4.13 -14.14 21.12
N LYS A 146 -5.44 -13.86 21.04
CA LYS A 146 -6.29 -13.66 22.23
C LYS A 146 -6.30 -14.87 23.16
N ARG A 147 -6.24 -16.08 22.61
CA ARG A 147 -6.27 -17.33 23.39
C ARG A 147 -4.94 -17.67 24.05
N THR A 148 -3.81 -17.34 23.41
CA THR A 148 -2.48 -17.82 23.84
C THR A 148 -1.62 -16.77 24.54
N THR A 149 -1.87 -15.49 24.28
CA THR A 149 -1.09 -14.40 24.87
C THR A 149 -1.37 -14.28 26.36
N ARG A 150 -0.30 -14.08 27.14
CA ARG A 150 -0.35 -13.86 28.59
C ARG A 150 0.61 -12.74 29.00
N GLN A 151 0.52 -12.27 30.24
CA GLN A 151 1.45 -11.29 30.79
C GLN A 151 2.36 -11.93 31.85
N THR A 152 3.57 -11.42 32.00
CA THR A 152 4.46 -11.73 33.13
C THR A 152 3.95 -11.05 34.41
N GLU A 153 4.53 -11.39 35.56
CA GLU A 153 4.28 -10.69 36.84
C GLU A 153 4.57 -9.17 36.75
N ASN A 154 5.48 -8.79 35.85
CA ASN A 154 5.85 -7.39 35.60
C ASN A 154 5.05 -6.76 34.44
N GLY A 155 3.94 -7.36 34.03
CA GLY A 155 3.02 -6.83 33.00
C GLY A 155 3.46 -7.03 31.54
N GLN A 156 4.66 -7.54 31.27
CA GLN A 156 5.15 -7.71 29.90
C GLN A 156 4.42 -8.84 29.16
N PHE A 157 4.15 -8.66 27.88
CA PHE A 157 3.50 -9.69 27.07
C PHE A 157 4.43 -10.88 26.78
N ILE A 158 3.86 -12.09 26.86
CA ILE A 158 4.39 -13.34 26.32
C ILE A 158 3.40 -13.80 25.24
N VAL A 159 3.88 -13.92 24.00
CA VAL A 159 3.07 -14.25 22.84
C VAL A 159 3.54 -15.54 22.18
N ASN A 160 2.64 -16.14 21.40
CA ASN A 160 2.96 -17.25 20.52
C ASN A 160 3.04 -16.77 19.07
N VAL A 161 4.06 -17.24 18.35
CA VAL A 161 4.14 -17.12 16.89
C VAL A 161 3.02 -17.96 16.27
N PRO A 162 2.18 -17.38 15.39
CA PRO A 162 1.10 -18.09 14.72
C PRO A 162 1.68 -18.94 13.57
N PHE A 163 2.17 -20.13 13.89
CA PHE A 163 2.67 -21.08 12.91
C PHE A 163 1.54 -21.78 12.15
N LYS A 164 1.75 -21.98 10.85
CA LYS A 164 1.02 -22.90 9.98
C LYS A 164 1.46 -24.33 10.25
N GLU A 165 0.67 -25.30 9.80
CA GLU A 165 1.04 -26.72 9.91
C GLU A 165 2.37 -27.07 9.20
N SER A 166 2.72 -26.31 8.16
CA SER A 166 3.98 -26.45 7.42
C SER A 166 5.24 -26.23 8.27
N VAL A 167 5.14 -25.67 9.48
CA VAL A 167 6.25 -25.60 10.43
C VAL A 167 6.83 -26.98 10.74
N LYS A 168 6.00 -28.03 10.69
CA LYS A 168 6.41 -29.44 10.89
C LYS A 168 7.24 -30.00 9.73
N GLN A 169 7.26 -29.31 8.59
CA GLN A 169 7.97 -29.69 7.38
C GLN A 169 9.27 -28.87 7.18
N LEU A 170 9.64 -28.04 8.16
CA LEU A 170 10.91 -27.31 8.11
C LEU A 170 12.08 -28.29 8.07
N GLY A 171 12.95 -28.13 7.08
CA GLY A 171 14.18 -28.89 6.97
C GLY A 171 15.29 -28.34 7.87
N GLU A 172 16.50 -28.84 7.66
CA GLU A 172 17.68 -28.44 8.41
C GLU A 172 18.13 -27.03 8.00
N SER A 173 18.52 -26.22 8.99
CA SER A 173 19.00 -24.83 8.80
C SER A 173 20.37 -24.55 9.43
N ARG A 174 20.86 -25.45 10.29
CA ARG A 174 22.07 -25.22 11.09
C ARG A 174 23.32 -25.07 10.24
N GLU A 175 23.53 -25.96 9.27
CA GLU A 175 24.72 -25.91 8.43
C GLU A 175 24.78 -24.62 7.61
N MET A 176 23.65 -24.23 7.01
CA MET A 176 23.52 -22.96 6.29
C MET A 176 23.84 -21.77 7.20
N ALA A 177 23.25 -21.71 8.40
CA ALA A 177 23.50 -20.63 9.35
C ALA A 177 24.97 -20.57 9.78
N LEU A 178 25.60 -21.73 10.02
CA LEU A 178 27.01 -21.83 10.39
C LEU A 178 27.93 -21.35 9.26
N GLN A 179 27.66 -21.74 8.01
CA GLN A 179 28.42 -21.28 6.86
C GLN A 179 28.32 -19.74 6.74
N ARG A 180 27.11 -19.18 6.78
CA ARG A 180 26.88 -17.73 6.74
C ARG A 180 27.56 -17.01 7.90
N TYR A 181 27.53 -17.58 9.10
CA TYR A 181 28.26 -17.06 10.26
C TYR A 181 29.78 -17.02 10.02
N LYS A 182 30.40 -18.08 9.49
CA LYS A 182 31.84 -18.09 9.16
C LYS A 182 32.22 -17.05 8.10
N PHE A 183 31.32 -16.71 7.18
CA PHE A 183 31.53 -15.58 6.25
C PHE A 183 31.44 -14.24 6.98
N LEU A 184 30.45 -14.07 7.86
CA LEU A 184 30.31 -12.88 8.69
C LEU A 184 31.55 -12.67 9.57
N GLU A 185 32.03 -13.70 10.25
CA GLU A 185 33.21 -13.63 11.13
C GLU A 185 34.45 -13.15 10.38
N ARG A 186 34.75 -13.74 9.21
CA ARG A 186 35.84 -13.27 8.34
C ARG A 186 35.69 -11.81 7.91
N LYS A 187 34.45 -11.33 7.71
CA LYS A 187 34.17 -9.92 7.40
C LYS A 187 34.43 -9.02 8.62
N LEU A 188 34.01 -9.45 9.81
CA LEU A 188 34.24 -8.72 11.06
C LEU A 188 35.74 -8.66 11.41
N ASP A 189 36.50 -9.74 11.18
CA ASP A 189 37.94 -9.75 11.42
C ASP A 189 38.71 -8.76 10.52
N ARG A 190 38.19 -8.50 9.31
CA ARG A 190 38.74 -7.49 8.40
C ARG A 190 38.31 -6.05 8.73
N ASN A 191 37.27 -5.87 9.55
CA ASN A 191 36.73 -4.55 9.90
C ASN A 191 36.52 -4.45 11.42
N SER A 192 37.55 -3.95 12.10
CA SER A 192 37.58 -3.84 13.56
C SER A 192 36.48 -2.96 14.13
N SER A 193 36.11 -1.87 13.44
CA SER A 193 35.03 -0.98 13.87
C SER A 193 33.67 -1.70 13.83
N LEU A 194 33.36 -2.36 12.72
CA LEU A 194 32.12 -3.13 12.61
C LEU A 194 32.08 -4.28 13.62
N LYS A 195 33.21 -4.95 13.87
CA LYS A 195 33.32 -6.02 14.88
C LYS A 195 32.99 -5.52 16.28
N LEU A 196 33.50 -4.36 16.67
CA LEU A 196 33.21 -3.75 17.97
C LEU A 196 31.72 -3.44 18.12
N GLU A 197 31.10 -2.81 17.13
CA GLU A 197 29.67 -2.48 17.17
C GLU A 197 28.79 -3.74 17.18
N TYR A 198 29.14 -4.77 16.40
CA TYR A 198 28.42 -6.04 16.39
C TYR A 198 28.52 -6.78 17.73
N ASN A 199 29.74 -6.83 18.30
CA ASN A 199 29.97 -7.42 19.62
C ASN A 199 29.17 -6.68 20.70
N ALA A 200 29.13 -5.35 20.65
CA ALA A 200 28.34 -4.54 21.57
C ALA A 200 26.84 -4.84 21.47
N PHE A 201 26.30 -4.95 20.26
CA PHE A 201 24.90 -5.35 20.04
C PHE A 201 24.60 -6.72 20.65
N MET A 202 25.41 -7.73 20.33
CA MET A 202 25.21 -9.10 20.82
C MET A 202 25.36 -9.17 22.34
N LYS A 203 26.32 -8.42 22.91
CA LYS A 203 26.52 -8.35 24.35
C LYS A 203 25.32 -7.71 25.05
N GLU A 204 24.79 -6.60 24.54
CA GLU A 204 23.58 -5.97 25.08
C GLU A 204 22.37 -6.93 25.03
N TYR A 205 22.24 -7.71 23.95
CA TYR A 205 21.18 -8.71 23.82
C TYR A 205 21.26 -9.80 24.89
N LEU A 206 22.48 -10.23 25.23
CA LEU A 206 22.74 -11.21 26.29
C LEU A 206 22.51 -10.61 27.69
N GLU A 207 23.05 -9.41 27.95
CA GLU A 207 22.98 -8.74 29.26
C GLU A 207 21.55 -8.36 29.64
N LEU A 208 20.71 -7.99 28.67
CA LEU A 208 19.27 -7.77 28.88
C LEU A 208 18.47 -9.07 29.02
N GLY A 209 19.11 -10.23 28.94
CA GLY A 209 18.45 -11.53 29.04
C GLY A 209 17.49 -11.81 27.89
N HIS A 210 17.64 -11.14 26.75
CA HIS A 210 16.83 -11.33 25.55
C HIS A 210 17.27 -12.55 24.73
N MET A 211 18.48 -13.06 24.97
CA MET A 211 18.92 -14.37 24.47
C MET A 211 19.60 -15.18 25.57
N GLU A 212 19.60 -16.50 25.41
CA GLU A 212 20.24 -17.43 26.34
C GLU A 212 21.10 -18.45 25.59
N GLU A 213 22.25 -18.79 26.16
CA GLU A 213 23.13 -19.84 25.65
C GLU A 213 22.49 -21.21 25.91
N PHE A 214 22.63 -22.13 24.96
CA PHE A 214 22.18 -23.52 25.13
C PHE A 214 23.17 -24.49 24.47
N ASP A 215 23.17 -25.74 24.94
CA ASP A 215 23.91 -26.82 24.30
C ASP A 215 23.11 -27.34 23.10
N ASP A 216 23.66 -27.12 21.90
CA ASP A 216 22.99 -27.48 20.66
C ASP A 216 22.94 -28.99 20.41
N ARG A 217 23.83 -29.75 21.07
CA ARG A 217 23.88 -31.22 20.96
C ARG A 217 22.59 -31.90 21.42
N LEU A 218 21.81 -31.22 22.27
CA LEU A 218 20.56 -31.73 22.81
C LEU A 218 19.36 -31.52 21.85
N GLU A 219 19.50 -30.65 20.84
CA GLU A 219 18.37 -30.21 19.99
C GLU A 219 18.76 -29.94 18.52
N LEU A 220 19.72 -30.70 17.98
CA LEU A 220 20.22 -30.54 16.60
C LEU A 220 19.10 -30.63 15.54
N ASP A 221 18.18 -31.58 15.71
CA ASP A 221 17.16 -31.93 14.69
C ASP A 221 15.84 -31.17 14.86
N ARG A 222 15.77 -30.18 15.76
CA ARG A 222 14.54 -29.46 16.07
C ARG A 222 14.71 -27.96 15.92
N GLY A 223 13.74 -27.33 15.26
CA GLY A 223 13.62 -25.88 15.20
C GLY A 223 14.39 -25.25 14.04
N TYR A 224 14.87 -24.02 14.26
CA TYR A 224 15.38 -23.22 13.16
C TYR A 224 16.52 -22.30 13.61
N TYR A 225 17.63 -22.32 12.86
CA TYR A 225 18.79 -21.46 13.04
C TYR A 225 18.71 -20.27 12.08
N LEU A 226 18.49 -19.08 12.63
CA LEU A 226 18.47 -17.80 11.93
C LEU A 226 19.90 -17.38 11.57
N PRO A 227 20.26 -17.28 10.27
CA PRO A 227 21.43 -16.53 9.87
C PRO A 227 21.24 -15.06 10.24
N HIS A 228 22.33 -14.35 10.49
CA HIS A 228 22.27 -12.92 10.81
C HIS A 228 23.39 -12.13 10.16
N HIS A 229 23.17 -10.84 9.96
CA HIS A 229 24.11 -9.95 9.30
C HIS A 229 23.98 -8.51 9.82
N ALA A 230 24.98 -7.67 9.55
CA ALA A 230 24.95 -6.27 9.94
C ALA A 230 24.28 -5.41 8.87
N VAL A 231 23.42 -4.50 9.31
CA VAL A 231 22.94 -3.35 8.53
C VAL A 231 23.48 -2.10 9.20
N ILE A 232 24.25 -1.30 8.43
CA ILE A 232 24.85 -0.07 8.94
C ILE A 232 23.92 1.10 8.58
N LYS A 233 23.42 1.81 9.60
CA LYS A 233 22.74 3.09 9.46
C LYS A 233 23.70 4.21 9.83
N SER A 234 24.38 4.77 8.83
CA SER A 234 25.26 5.93 8.99
C SER A 234 24.54 7.18 9.51
N SER A 235 23.22 7.29 9.29
CA SER A 235 22.35 8.37 9.80
C SER A 235 21.91 8.18 11.26
N SER A 236 22.00 6.98 11.83
CA SER A 236 21.52 6.74 13.19
C SER A 236 22.48 7.29 14.23
N ILE A 237 22.01 8.26 15.02
CA ILE A 237 22.76 8.86 16.13
C ILE A 237 23.07 7.81 17.22
N THR A 238 22.13 6.90 17.50
CA THR A 238 22.21 5.99 18.66
C THR A 238 22.70 4.57 18.34
N THR A 239 22.60 4.09 17.09
CA THR A 239 22.94 2.69 16.76
C THR A 239 23.38 2.56 15.32
N LYS A 240 24.67 2.84 15.06
CA LYS A 240 25.25 2.80 13.71
C LYS A 240 25.19 1.42 13.05
N CYS A 241 25.20 0.33 13.83
CA CYS A 241 25.05 -1.04 13.34
C CYS A 241 23.87 -1.74 14.02
N ARG A 242 22.92 -2.25 13.22
CA ARG A 242 21.84 -3.16 13.65
C ARG A 242 22.12 -4.57 13.14
N VAL A 243 21.84 -5.59 13.94
CA VAL A 243 21.98 -6.99 13.54
C VAL A 243 20.63 -7.51 13.03
N VAL A 244 20.52 -7.88 11.77
CA VAL A 244 19.27 -8.40 11.20
C VAL A 244 19.30 -9.92 11.18
N PHE A 245 18.23 -10.55 11.64
CA PHE A 245 18.03 -12.00 11.64
C PHE A 245 17.20 -12.41 10.41
N ASP A 246 17.72 -13.31 9.58
CA ASP A 246 17.14 -13.71 8.30
C ASP A 246 16.22 -14.93 8.45
N ALA A 247 14.94 -14.67 8.72
CA ALA A 247 13.90 -15.69 8.76
C ALA A 247 13.39 -16.10 7.36
N SER A 248 13.88 -15.46 6.29
CA SER A 248 13.51 -15.78 4.90
C SER A 248 14.49 -16.76 4.25
N ALA A 249 15.60 -17.07 4.92
CA ALA A 249 16.53 -18.09 4.47
C ALA A 249 15.83 -19.45 4.33
N LYS A 250 16.14 -20.19 3.28
CA LYS A 250 15.50 -21.47 2.96
C LYS A 250 16.24 -22.61 3.64
N THR A 251 15.49 -23.55 4.21
CA THR A 251 16.03 -24.80 4.75
C THR A 251 16.27 -25.84 3.66
N THR A 252 16.75 -27.02 4.02
CA THR A 252 16.89 -28.15 3.09
C THR A 252 15.57 -28.62 2.47
N SER A 253 14.41 -28.23 3.02
CA SER A 253 13.08 -28.51 2.44
C SER A 253 12.53 -27.39 1.55
N ASP A 254 13.34 -26.37 1.23
CA ASP A 254 12.94 -25.16 0.48
C ASP A 254 11.79 -24.34 1.13
N LEU A 255 11.55 -24.58 2.42
CA LEU A 255 10.72 -23.74 3.27
C LEU A 255 11.60 -22.81 4.12
N SER A 256 11.20 -21.55 4.26
CA SER A 256 11.77 -20.62 5.24
C SER A 256 10.90 -20.55 6.49
N LEU A 257 11.44 -20.00 7.58
CA LEU A 257 10.65 -19.76 8.78
C LEU A 257 9.48 -18.80 8.51
N ASN A 258 9.66 -17.83 7.62
CA ASN A 258 8.60 -16.90 7.23
C ASN A 258 7.46 -17.58 6.45
N ASP A 259 7.77 -18.56 5.59
CA ASP A 259 6.73 -19.28 4.85
C ASP A 259 5.78 -20.06 5.77
N THR A 260 6.28 -20.47 6.94
CA THR A 260 5.53 -21.26 7.93
C THR A 260 4.77 -20.42 8.95
N GLN A 261 4.81 -19.09 8.87
CA GLN A 261 4.06 -18.20 9.75
C GLN A 261 2.85 -17.60 9.03
N PHE A 262 1.78 -17.36 9.77
CA PHE A 262 0.77 -16.40 9.34
C PHE A 262 1.27 -14.97 9.60
N VAL A 263 1.07 -14.06 8.65
CA VAL A 263 1.49 -12.65 8.78
C VAL A 263 0.62 -11.91 9.81
N GLY A 264 -0.67 -12.25 9.86
CA GLY A 264 -1.68 -11.55 10.64
C GLY A 264 -2.25 -10.33 9.92
N PRO A 265 -3.42 -9.82 10.36
CA PRO A 265 -4.07 -8.68 9.74
C PRO A 265 -3.28 -7.38 9.95
N LYS A 266 -3.43 -6.45 9.01
CA LYS A 266 -3.03 -5.06 9.22
C LYS A 266 -3.99 -4.40 10.22
N LEU A 267 -3.47 -4.02 11.39
CA LEU A 267 -4.25 -3.40 12.48
C LEU A 267 -4.12 -1.88 12.53
N GLN A 268 -2.93 -1.36 12.24
CA GLN A 268 -2.65 0.08 12.25
C GLN A 268 -3.18 0.76 11.00
N ASP A 269 -3.58 2.02 11.17
CA ASP A 269 -3.77 2.97 10.08
C ASP A 269 -2.48 3.08 9.26
N ASP A 270 -2.58 3.49 7.99
CA ASP A 270 -1.36 3.70 7.21
C ASP A 270 -0.64 5.00 7.63
N LEU A 271 0.63 5.12 7.23
CA LEU A 271 1.42 6.30 7.52
C LEU A 271 0.80 7.58 6.92
N PHE A 272 0.08 7.47 5.80
CA PHE A 272 -0.60 8.62 5.20
C PHE A 272 -1.69 9.15 6.15
N ASP A 273 -2.48 8.28 6.78
CA ASP A 273 -3.52 8.64 7.74
C ASP A 273 -2.93 9.37 8.95
N ILE A 274 -1.86 8.79 9.52
CA ILE A 274 -1.15 9.36 10.67
C ILE A 274 -0.59 10.73 10.31
N LEU A 275 0.02 10.88 9.13
CA LEU A 275 0.59 12.14 8.68
C LEU A 275 -0.46 13.21 8.39
N VAL A 276 -1.62 12.85 7.83
CA VAL A 276 -2.72 13.81 7.65
C VAL A 276 -3.24 14.30 9.01
N ARG A 277 -3.40 13.42 10.02
CA ARG A 277 -3.73 13.83 11.40
C ARG A 277 -2.63 14.70 12.00
N PHE A 278 -1.37 14.35 11.78
CA PHE A 278 -0.22 15.11 12.27
C PHE A 278 -0.17 16.54 11.74
N ARG A 279 -0.85 16.87 10.63
CA ARG A 279 -0.97 18.23 10.09
C ARG A 279 -2.15 19.03 10.65
N LYS A 280 -3.00 18.43 11.50
CA LYS A 280 -4.24 19.03 12.02
C LYS A 280 -3.98 20.10 13.08
N HIS A 281 -3.53 19.71 14.28
CA HIS A 281 -3.50 20.65 15.41
C HIS A 281 -2.23 21.50 15.49
N LYS A 282 -2.27 22.56 16.31
CA LYS A 282 -1.12 23.46 16.54
C LYS A 282 0.01 22.73 17.26
N LEU A 283 -0.29 22.04 18.35
CA LEU A 283 0.70 21.41 19.21
C LEU A 283 0.82 19.94 18.84
N VAL A 284 2.05 19.46 18.71
CA VAL A 284 2.34 18.07 18.32
C VAL A 284 3.42 17.48 19.19
N MET A 285 3.39 16.17 19.34
CA MET A 285 4.47 15.43 19.97
C MET A 285 4.75 14.11 19.26
N THR A 286 5.98 13.66 19.36
CA THR A 286 6.39 12.35 18.86
C THR A 286 7.23 11.62 19.91
N GLY A 287 7.26 10.29 19.85
CA GLY A 287 8.07 9.47 20.74
C GLY A 287 8.31 8.08 20.15
N ASP A 288 9.30 7.37 20.68
CA ASP A 288 9.75 6.06 20.22
C ASP A 288 9.60 5.01 21.33
N VAL A 289 9.01 3.86 21.03
CA VAL A 289 8.95 2.71 21.95
C VAL A 289 10.32 2.04 22.00
N SER A 290 10.97 2.14 23.17
CA SER A 290 12.33 1.65 23.35
C SER A 290 12.44 0.14 23.12
N LYS A 291 13.04 -0.23 21.98
CA LYS A 291 13.32 -1.62 21.58
C LYS A 291 12.03 -2.47 21.53
N MET A 292 10.96 -1.93 20.94
CA MET A 292 9.60 -2.49 20.93
C MET A 292 9.53 -4.03 20.81
N TYR A 293 10.08 -4.61 19.73
CA TYR A 293 10.08 -6.07 19.52
C TYR A 293 10.75 -6.85 20.64
N ARG A 294 11.85 -6.33 21.19
CA ARG A 294 12.62 -6.96 22.27
C ARG A 294 11.92 -6.87 23.63
N ARG A 295 10.81 -6.15 23.74
CA ARG A 295 10.00 -6.06 24.98
C ARG A 295 8.89 -7.11 25.05
N ILE A 296 8.65 -7.83 23.96
CA ILE A 296 7.60 -8.83 23.85
C ILE A 296 8.26 -10.21 23.85
N TRP A 297 7.93 -11.04 24.84
CA TRP A 297 8.52 -12.36 25.01
C TRP A 297 7.85 -13.39 24.11
N ILE A 298 8.62 -14.39 23.70
CA ILE A 298 8.13 -15.59 23.02
C ILE A 298 8.08 -16.74 24.03
N THR A 299 7.02 -17.54 23.93
CA THR A 299 6.84 -18.77 24.72
C THR A 299 8.04 -19.70 24.59
N GLU A 300 8.41 -20.34 25.70
CA GLU A 300 9.63 -21.14 25.81
C GLU A 300 9.67 -22.26 24.76
N GLU A 301 8.51 -22.89 24.49
CA GLU A 301 8.35 -23.97 23.53
C GLU A 301 8.64 -23.53 22.08
N GLN A 302 8.48 -22.25 21.77
CA GLN A 302 8.68 -21.71 20.41
C GLN A 302 10.05 -21.05 20.21
N ARG A 303 10.83 -20.84 21.27
CA ARG A 303 12.20 -20.26 21.17
C ARG A 303 13.16 -21.12 20.34
N LEU A 304 12.89 -22.42 20.23
CA LEU A 304 13.66 -23.34 19.38
C LEU A 304 13.63 -22.97 17.89
N TYR A 305 12.66 -22.17 17.43
CA TYR A 305 12.60 -21.64 16.07
C TYR A 305 13.38 -20.33 15.88
N GLN A 306 14.06 -19.83 16.92
CA GLN A 306 14.83 -18.60 16.90
C GLN A 306 16.24 -18.83 17.45
N LYS A 307 16.92 -19.86 16.94
CA LYS A 307 18.31 -20.19 17.30
C LYS A 307 19.28 -19.36 16.49
N ILE A 308 20.42 -18.99 17.05
CA ILE A 308 21.51 -18.30 16.34
C ILE A 308 22.87 -18.87 16.73
N ILE A 309 23.89 -18.58 15.93
CA ILE A 309 25.26 -19.06 16.11
C ILE A 309 26.18 -17.86 16.31
N TRP A 310 26.88 -17.81 17.45
CA TRP A 310 27.73 -16.68 17.76
C TRP A 310 28.89 -17.05 18.69
N ARG A 311 30.00 -16.32 18.57
CA ARG A 311 31.05 -16.23 19.59
C ARG A 311 31.65 -14.83 19.55
N PHE A 312 32.00 -14.31 20.73
CA PHE A 312 32.59 -12.98 20.88
C PHE A 312 34.07 -12.93 20.47
N ASP A 313 34.73 -14.08 20.47
CA ASP A 313 36.16 -14.24 20.20
C ASP A 313 36.38 -15.45 19.29
N SER A 314 37.09 -15.23 18.18
CA SER A 314 37.37 -16.23 17.15
C SER A 314 38.26 -17.37 17.63
N THR A 315 38.95 -17.20 18.76
CA THR A 315 39.79 -18.23 19.38
C THR A 315 38.99 -19.21 20.25
N LYS A 316 37.75 -18.85 20.61
CA LYS A 316 36.88 -19.66 21.47
C LYS A 316 35.97 -20.55 20.63
N ASP A 317 35.40 -21.56 21.27
CA ASP A 317 34.41 -22.41 20.62
C ASP A 317 33.16 -21.61 20.21
N ILE A 318 32.59 -22.03 19.08
CA ILE A 318 31.32 -21.47 18.59
C ILE A 318 30.20 -21.91 19.54
N LYS A 319 29.36 -20.96 19.94
CA LYS A 319 28.21 -21.20 20.83
C LYS A 319 26.90 -20.98 20.09
N CYS A 320 25.84 -21.57 20.62
CA CYS A 320 24.48 -21.39 20.13
C CYS A 320 23.62 -20.67 21.17
N TYR A 321 22.73 -19.80 20.69
CA TYR A 321 21.82 -19.03 21.54
C TYR A 321 20.38 -19.17 21.05
N LYS A 322 19.41 -19.12 21.97
CA LYS A 322 17.98 -18.96 21.66
C LYS A 322 17.57 -17.53 21.93
N LEU A 323 16.94 -16.89 20.95
CA LEU A 323 16.29 -15.59 21.16
C LEU A 323 14.97 -15.79 21.90
N LYS A 324 14.72 -14.96 22.90
CA LYS A 324 13.59 -15.11 23.84
C LYS A 324 12.45 -14.14 23.55
N THR A 325 12.64 -13.16 22.67
CA THR A 325 11.68 -12.10 22.38
C THR A 325 11.25 -12.15 20.92
N VAL A 326 10.24 -11.37 20.55
CA VAL A 326 9.80 -11.25 19.15
C VAL A 326 10.98 -10.74 18.33
N THR A 327 11.35 -11.48 17.29
CA THR A 327 12.48 -11.13 16.42
C THR A 327 11.96 -10.43 15.17
N TYR A 328 12.40 -9.19 14.95
CA TYR A 328 12.15 -8.47 13.70
C TYR A 328 12.78 -9.21 12.52
N GLY A 329 12.14 -9.11 11.34
CA GLY A 329 12.46 -9.92 10.17
C GLY A 329 11.65 -11.22 10.06
N THR A 330 10.93 -11.62 11.12
CA THR A 330 9.92 -12.68 11.04
C THR A 330 8.58 -12.15 10.50
N ALA A 331 7.85 -12.97 9.75
CA ALA A 331 6.66 -12.56 9.02
C ALA A 331 5.53 -12.05 9.94
N SER A 332 5.35 -12.64 11.12
CA SER A 332 4.33 -12.23 12.08
C SER A 332 4.78 -11.14 13.05
N ALA A 333 6.06 -10.72 13.03
CA ALA A 333 6.61 -9.79 14.03
C ALA A 333 5.84 -8.46 14.08
N PRO A 334 5.57 -7.78 12.95
CA PRO A 334 4.85 -6.51 12.94
C PRO A 334 3.46 -6.65 13.57
N TYR A 335 2.71 -7.68 13.17
CA TYR A 335 1.39 -7.96 13.71
C TYR A 335 1.43 -8.20 15.22
N LEU A 336 2.33 -9.05 15.71
CA LEU A 336 2.45 -9.36 17.14
C LEU A 336 2.77 -8.10 17.96
N ALA A 337 3.70 -7.27 17.47
CA ALA A 337 4.11 -6.05 18.15
C ALA A 337 2.95 -5.03 18.25
N VAL A 338 2.29 -4.78 17.12
CA VAL A 338 1.15 -3.85 17.06
C VAL A 338 -0.05 -4.39 17.82
N ARG A 339 -0.31 -5.69 17.76
CA ARG A 339 -1.44 -6.31 18.47
C ARG A 339 -1.27 -6.20 19.99
N CYS A 340 -0.05 -6.27 20.51
CA CYS A 340 0.27 -5.98 21.91
C CYS A 340 -0.05 -4.52 22.30
N LEU A 341 0.28 -3.52 21.46
CA LEU A 341 -0.14 -2.13 21.69
C LEU A 341 -1.67 -1.99 21.74
N PHE A 342 -2.36 -2.65 20.81
CA PHE A 342 -3.82 -2.65 20.79
C PHE A 342 -4.42 -3.35 22.01
N GLU A 343 -3.78 -4.41 22.49
CA GLU A 343 -4.22 -5.15 23.66
C GLU A 343 -4.12 -4.33 24.93
N VAL A 344 -2.97 -3.67 25.17
CA VAL A 344 -2.83 -2.79 26.34
C VAL A 344 -3.80 -1.61 26.27
N ALA A 345 -4.04 -1.06 25.07
CA ALA A 345 -5.06 -0.01 24.89
C ALA A 345 -6.50 -0.51 25.15
N ASN A 346 -6.79 -1.79 24.97
CA ASN A 346 -8.10 -2.38 25.31
C ASN A 346 -8.23 -2.65 26.80
N MET A 347 -7.14 -3.06 27.47
CA MET A 347 -7.14 -3.32 28.91
C MET A 347 -7.51 -2.07 29.73
N HIS A 348 -7.14 -0.88 29.25
CA HIS A 348 -7.42 0.40 29.90
C HIS A 348 -8.59 1.18 29.27
N GLU A 349 -9.54 0.49 28.61
CA GLU A 349 -10.63 1.12 27.85
C GLU A 349 -11.48 2.12 28.64
N ASN A 350 -11.73 1.85 29.93
CA ASN A 350 -12.59 2.69 30.77
C ASN A 350 -11.81 3.78 31.52
N GLU A 351 -10.48 3.71 31.56
CA GLU A 351 -9.64 4.59 32.39
C GLU A 351 -9.11 5.78 31.59
N PHE A 352 -8.65 5.55 30.35
CA PHE A 352 -7.95 6.55 29.55
C PHE A 352 -8.41 6.57 28.08
N PRO A 353 -9.59 7.14 27.78
CA PRO A 353 -10.17 7.09 26.44
C PRO A 353 -9.33 7.82 25.37
N ASP A 354 -8.72 8.96 25.72
CA ASP A 354 -7.89 9.76 24.81
C ASP A 354 -6.58 9.04 24.47
N ALA A 355 -5.87 8.56 25.50
CA ALA A 355 -4.63 7.80 25.33
C ALA A 355 -4.85 6.51 24.53
N ARG A 356 -5.96 5.79 24.75
CA ARG A 356 -6.34 4.62 23.95
C ARG A 356 -6.49 4.97 22.47
N LYS A 357 -7.15 6.09 22.16
CA LYS A 357 -7.34 6.55 20.78
C LYS A 357 -5.98 6.78 20.11
N VAL A 358 -5.06 7.44 20.82
CA VAL A 358 -3.69 7.68 20.35
C VAL A 358 -2.93 6.36 20.14
N ILE A 359 -2.96 5.42 21.10
CA ILE A 359 -2.24 4.13 20.97
C ILE A 359 -2.73 3.34 19.74
N LYS A 360 -4.03 3.38 19.45
CA LYS A 360 -4.60 2.62 18.32
C LYS A 360 -4.41 3.29 16.97
N ARG A 361 -4.38 4.63 16.91
CA ARG A 361 -4.43 5.38 15.65
C ARG A 361 -3.13 6.07 15.29
N ASP A 362 -2.39 6.57 16.26
CA ASP A 362 -1.28 7.51 16.01
C ASP A 362 0.11 6.85 16.09
N PHE A 363 0.15 5.53 16.34
CA PHE A 363 1.38 4.74 16.24
C PHE A 363 1.60 4.24 14.82
N TYR A 364 2.79 4.50 14.29
CA TYR A 364 3.36 3.82 13.15
C TYR A 364 4.50 2.93 13.66
N MET A 365 4.24 1.62 13.80
CA MET A 365 5.18 0.69 14.42
C MET A 365 5.59 1.14 15.83
N ASP A 366 6.87 1.47 16.05
CA ASP A 366 7.44 1.94 17.32
C ASP A 366 7.34 3.46 17.52
N ASP A 367 7.03 4.24 16.49
CA ASP A 367 6.89 5.69 16.57
C ASP A 367 5.45 6.12 16.84
N VAL A 368 5.22 6.98 17.82
CA VAL A 368 3.97 7.72 18.00
C VAL A 368 4.10 9.11 17.39
N LEU A 369 3.12 9.53 16.60
CA LEU A 369 3.01 10.87 16.03
C LEU A 369 1.59 11.40 16.29
N THR A 370 1.45 12.22 17.33
CA THR A 370 0.12 12.71 17.75
C THR A 370 0.10 14.22 17.92
N SER A 371 -1.10 14.78 18.06
CA SER A 371 -1.32 16.21 18.12
C SER A 371 -2.54 16.56 18.97
N ALA A 372 -2.54 17.76 19.55
CA ALA A 372 -3.64 18.26 20.37
C ALA A 372 -3.83 19.78 20.20
N GLU A 373 -5.05 20.24 20.49
CA GLU A 373 -5.43 21.66 20.39
C GLU A 373 -4.78 22.50 21.51
N SER A 374 -4.73 21.96 22.73
CA SER A 374 -4.25 22.65 23.93
C SER A 374 -3.04 21.96 24.56
N GLU A 375 -2.25 22.76 25.29
CA GLU A 375 -1.10 22.26 26.05
C GLU A 375 -1.53 21.25 27.13
N VAL A 376 -2.66 21.52 27.80
CA VAL A 376 -3.18 20.67 28.87
C VAL A 376 -3.52 19.29 28.33
N ASP A 377 -4.19 19.23 27.18
CA ASP A 377 -4.54 17.97 26.54
C ASP A 377 -3.29 17.21 26.08
N LEU A 378 -2.31 17.91 25.50
CA LEU A 378 -1.08 17.27 25.03
C LEU A 378 -0.28 16.65 26.19
N LEU A 379 -0.13 17.37 27.31
CA LEU A 379 0.55 16.87 28.51
C LEU A 379 -0.20 15.70 29.16
N LYS A 380 -1.54 15.77 29.20
CA LYS A 380 -2.39 14.68 29.69
C LYS A 380 -2.18 13.43 28.84
N ILE A 381 -2.33 13.53 27.52
CA ILE A 381 -2.13 12.42 26.59
C ILE A 381 -0.71 11.86 26.73
N GLN A 382 0.31 12.70 26.83
CA GLN A 382 1.71 12.27 26.98
C GLN A 382 1.91 11.42 28.23
N GLY A 383 1.38 11.90 29.37
CA GLY A 383 1.44 11.18 30.64
C GLY A 383 0.69 9.86 30.59
N GLU A 384 -0.57 9.88 30.19
CA GLU A 384 -1.44 8.69 30.15
C GLU A 384 -0.89 7.62 29.20
N VAL A 385 -0.47 7.99 27.98
CA VAL A 385 0.15 7.02 27.05
C VAL A 385 1.42 6.44 27.64
N SER A 386 2.26 7.27 28.28
CA SER A 386 3.48 6.79 28.93
C SER A 386 3.17 5.81 30.06
N ASP A 387 2.20 6.11 30.91
CA ASP A 387 1.82 5.28 32.06
C ASP A 387 1.24 3.93 31.60
N ILE A 388 0.34 3.95 30.61
CA ILE A 388 -0.24 2.74 30.00
C ILE A 388 0.84 1.86 29.39
N LEU A 389 1.79 2.41 28.63
CA LEU A 389 2.81 1.60 27.99
C LEU A 389 3.90 1.14 28.98
N ASN A 390 4.21 1.94 30.00
CA ASN A 390 5.12 1.55 31.07
C ASN A 390 4.58 0.38 31.90
N SER A 391 3.24 0.29 32.09
CA SER A 391 2.62 -0.81 32.84
C SER A 391 2.89 -2.20 32.22
N VAL A 392 3.16 -2.24 30.91
CA VAL A 392 3.48 -3.48 30.16
C VAL A 392 4.94 -3.54 29.69
N GLY A 393 5.81 -2.66 30.21
CA GLY A 393 7.23 -2.65 29.90
C GLY A 393 7.57 -2.16 28.48
N LEU A 394 6.77 -1.27 27.91
CA LEU A 394 6.97 -0.60 26.62
C LEU A 394 7.30 0.90 26.79
N PRO A 395 8.42 1.26 27.45
CA PRO A 395 8.70 2.66 27.77
C PRO A 395 8.95 3.50 26.51
N LEU A 396 8.27 4.64 26.45
CA LEU A 396 8.50 5.68 25.44
C LEU A 396 9.72 6.54 25.78
N ARG A 397 10.46 6.92 24.74
CA ARG A 397 11.66 7.78 24.84
C ARG A 397 11.76 8.71 23.64
N LYS A 398 12.80 9.54 23.61
CA LYS A 398 13.12 10.44 22.48
C LYS A 398 11.96 11.36 22.12
N TRP A 399 11.30 11.92 23.14
CA TRP A 399 10.17 12.81 22.91
C TRP A 399 10.59 14.06 22.15
N LEU A 400 9.85 14.40 21.10
CA LEU A 400 9.96 15.69 20.42
C LEU A 400 8.63 16.42 20.51
N CYS A 401 8.68 17.75 20.57
CA CYS A 401 7.51 18.61 20.53
C CYS A 401 7.89 19.89 19.78
N ASN A 402 6.91 20.51 19.09
CA ASN A 402 7.14 21.82 18.46
C ASN A 402 7.15 22.99 19.45
N ASP A 403 6.77 22.75 20.70
CA ASP A 403 6.86 23.73 21.78
C ASP A 403 7.93 23.34 22.80
N LYS A 404 8.91 24.21 23.01
CA LYS A 404 10.04 23.95 23.92
C LYS A 404 9.64 23.96 25.39
N GLU A 405 8.66 24.78 25.76
CA GLU A 405 8.22 24.88 27.15
C GLU A 405 7.43 23.64 27.54
N ILE A 406 6.62 23.11 26.61
CA ILE A 406 5.92 21.84 26.79
C ILE A 406 6.92 20.68 26.83
N LEU A 407 7.89 20.64 25.91
CA LEU A 407 8.92 19.60 25.88
C LEU A 407 9.68 19.50 27.21
N ALA A 408 10.02 20.63 27.82
CA ALA A 408 10.71 20.69 29.10
C ALA A 408 9.90 20.11 30.27
N LYS A 409 8.57 19.97 30.12
CA LYS A 409 7.68 19.36 31.13
C LYS A 409 7.59 17.84 31.00
N PHE A 410 8.06 17.25 29.90
CA PHE A 410 8.06 15.80 29.75
C PHE A 410 9.08 15.18 30.71
N LYS A 411 8.64 14.25 31.56
CA LYS A 411 9.45 13.62 32.62
C LYS A 411 10.45 12.58 32.08
N THR A 412 11.20 12.88 31.03
CA THR A 412 12.10 11.90 30.39
C THR A 412 13.57 12.19 30.62
N HIS A 413 14.28 11.16 31.10
CA HIS A 413 15.73 11.11 31.23
C HIS A 413 16.34 10.68 29.89
N GLY A 414 16.86 11.64 29.13
CA GLY A 414 17.65 11.39 27.93
C GLY A 414 17.84 12.67 27.13
N GLU A 415 19.07 13.17 27.07
CA GLU A 415 19.43 14.31 26.22
C GLU A 415 19.11 13.98 24.76
N ILE A 416 18.24 14.76 24.15
CA ILE A 416 17.99 14.69 22.71
C ILE A 416 18.85 15.79 22.07
N GLU A 417 19.90 15.38 21.37
CA GLU A 417 20.82 16.30 20.68
C GLU A 417 20.23 16.86 19.36
N ALA A 418 19.08 16.36 18.86
CA ALA A 418 18.53 16.74 17.56
C ALA A 418 17.01 17.01 17.57
N ASN A 419 16.60 18.18 17.08
CA ASN A 419 15.20 18.61 16.89
C ASN A 419 14.55 18.06 15.60
N ILE A 420 15.05 16.93 15.08
CA ILE A 420 14.68 16.41 13.77
C ILE A 420 14.23 14.95 13.91
N LEU A 421 13.02 14.66 13.43
CA LEU A 421 12.48 13.31 13.28
C LEU A 421 12.49 12.90 11.81
N GLU A 422 13.12 11.77 11.49
CA GLU A 422 12.96 11.11 10.18
C GLU A 422 11.69 10.25 10.21
N ILE A 423 10.79 10.42 9.23
CA ILE A 423 9.48 9.78 9.19
C ILE A 423 9.45 8.66 8.15
N GLY A 424 8.94 7.49 8.56
CA GLY A 424 8.63 6.39 7.65
C GLY A 424 9.82 5.53 7.24
N GLU A 425 10.87 5.44 8.06
CA GLU A 425 11.99 4.53 7.81
C GLU A 425 11.53 3.06 7.82
N ASP A 426 11.58 2.39 6.66
CA ASP A 426 11.60 0.92 6.61
C ASP A 426 13.07 0.46 6.65
N GLU A 427 13.42 -0.45 7.55
CA GLU A 427 14.80 -0.93 7.77
C GLU A 427 15.45 -1.53 6.51
N GLN A 428 14.66 -1.88 5.50
CA GLN A 428 15.11 -2.52 4.27
C GLN A 428 15.44 -1.55 3.13
N ASN A 429 15.02 -0.29 3.19
CA ASN A 429 15.24 0.68 2.12
C ASN A 429 15.94 1.92 2.67
N LYS A 430 17.14 2.24 2.15
CA LYS A 430 17.78 3.54 2.33
C LYS A 430 16.98 4.60 1.56
N THR A 431 15.78 4.91 2.02
CA THR A 431 14.95 5.95 1.43
C THR A 431 15.37 7.31 1.96
N LEU A 432 15.33 8.31 1.08
CA LEU A 432 15.36 9.71 1.45
C LEU A 432 14.03 10.03 2.13
N GLY A 433 14.11 10.21 3.44
CA GLY A 433 12.94 10.39 4.28
C GLY A 433 12.36 11.80 4.21
N VAL A 434 11.05 11.87 4.43
CA VAL A 434 10.40 13.06 4.97
C VAL A 434 10.93 13.27 6.38
N PHE A 435 11.35 14.47 6.74
CA PHE A 435 11.68 14.78 8.12
C PHE A 435 10.88 15.96 8.64
N TRP A 436 10.54 15.90 9.92
CA TRP A 436 9.91 16.99 10.64
C TRP A 436 10.93 17.66 11.54
N ASN A 437 11.11 18.95 11.35
CA ASN A 437 11.90 19.82 12.21
C ASN A 437 10.96 20.40 13.27
N SER A 438 11.08 19.90 14.50
CA SER A 438 10.19 20.31 15.59
C SER A 438 10.39 21.77 15.97
N TYR A 439 11.61 22.30 15.84
CA TYR A 439 11.91 23.68 16.25
C TYR A 439 11.18 24.74 15.42
N ASN A 440 11.14 24.55 14.10
CA ASN A 440 10.47 25.46 13.17
C ASN A 440 9.05 25.00 12.79
N ASP A 441 8.66 23.80 13.22
CA ASP A 441 7.42 23.10 12.86
C ASP A 441 7.19 22.93 11.35
N VAL A 442 8.22 22.45 10.66
CA VAL A 442 8.23 22.29 9.20
C VAL A 442 8.58 20.87 8.77
N ILE A 443 7.94 20.44 7.71
CA ILE A 443 8.24 19.23 6.95
C ILE A 443 9.25 19.59 5.86
N GLN A 444 10.29 18.77 5.74
CA GLN A 444 11.41 18.97 4.84
C GLN A 444 11.84 17.63 4.22
N TYR A 445 12.62 17.70 3.13
CA TYR A 445 13.12 16.53 2.40
C TYR A 445 14.64 16.58 2.35
N LYS A 446 15.30 15.47 2.67
CA LYS A 446 16.76 15.36 2.63
C LYS A 446 17.16 14.47 1.47
N ILE A 447 18.30 14.77 0.85
CA ILE A 447 18.87 13.95 -0.21
C ILE A 447 20.31 13.58 0.11
N ASP A 448 20.65 12.31 -0.12
CA ASP A 448 22.01 11.81 -0.05
C ASP A 448 22.68 12.01 -1.43
N PHE A 449 23.48 13.05 -1.50
CA PHE A 449 24.16 13.47 -2.72
C PHE A 449 25.21 12.48 -3.20
N GLU A 450 25.81 11.69 -2.31
CA GLU A 450 26.81 10.69 -2.68
C GLU A 450 26.15 9.48 -3.36
N ILE A 451 24.95 9.14 -2.93
CA ILE A 451 24.14 8.11 -3.60
C ILE A 451 23.72 8.61 -4.98
N LEU A 452 23.28 9.87 -5.10
CA LEU A 452 22.94 10.44 -6.41
C LEU A 452 24.09 10.36 -7.40
N SER A 453 25.31 10.79 -7.02
CA SER A 453 26.45 10.92 -7.94
C SER A 453 27.01 9.59 -8.45
N ASN A 454 26.93 8.53 -7.66
CA ASN A 454 27.63 7.27 -7.92
C ASN A 454 26.82 6.22 -8.73
N HIS A 455 25.54 6.45 -9.01
CA HIS A 455 24.74 5.51 -9.79
C HIS A 455 25.05 5.60 -11.28
N ARG A 456 25.25 4.45 -11.92
CA ARG A 456 25.32 4.37 -13.40
C ARG A 456 24.02 4.88 -14.01
N MET A 457 24.10 5.48 -15.19
CA MET A 457 22.95 6.00 -15.93
C MET A 457 22.19 4.85 -16.58
N THR A 458 21.66 3.96 -15.76
CA THR A 458 20.85 2.80 -16.16
C THR A 458 19.48 2.90 -15.53
N LYS A 459 18.52 2.14 -16.06
CA LYS A 459 17.16 2.05 -15.51
C LYS A 459 17.16 1.65 -14.02
N ARG A 460 18.03 0.72 -13.61
CA ARG A 460 18.23 0.34 -12.19
C ARG A 460 18.75 1.50 -11.37
N GLY A 461 19.72 2.25 -11.89
CA GLY A 461 20.29 3.41 -11.21
C GLY A 461 19.24 4.50 -10.96
N VAL A 462 18.46 4.83 -12.00
CA VAL A 462 17.33 5.75 -11.92
C VAL A 462 16.34 5.29 -10.87
N LEU A 463 15.86 4.05 -10.94
CA LEU A 463 14.88 3.54 -10.00
C LEU A 463 15.39 3.58 -8.55
N SER A 464 16.66 3.24 -8.33
CA SER A 464 17.26 3.30 -6.99
C SER A 464 17.27 4.72 -6.42
N THR A 465 17.38 5.74 -7.27
CA THR A 465 17.24 7.16 -6.90
C THR A 465 15.79 7.56 -6.70
N ILE A 466 14.86 7.05 -7.49
CA ILE A 466 13.42 7.37 -7.36
C ILE A 466 12.87 6.80 -6.06
N CYS A 467 13.16 5.53 -5.78
CA CYS A 467 12.74 4.87 -4.56
C CYS A 467 13.28 5.54 -3.30
N GLN A 468 14.27 6.42 -3.44
CA GLN A 468 14.70 7.22 -2.33
C GLN A 468 13.67 8.30 -1.99
N ILE A 469 13.04 9.00 -2.94
CA ILE A 469 12.14 10.10 -2.61
C ILE A 469 10.83 9.54 -2.04
N PHE A 470 10.70 9.57 -0.72
CA PHE A 470 9.49 9.14 -0.03
C PHE A 470 8.59 10.35 0.21
N ASP A 471 7.40 10.38 -0.41
CA ASP A 471 6.42 11.46 -0.27
C ASP A 471 5.00 10.93 -0.03
N PRO A 472 4.71 10.37 1.16
CA PRO A 472 3.42 9.73 1.46
C PRO A 472 2.23 10.67 1.25
N LEU A 473 2.38 11.96 1.59
CA LEU A 473 1.35 12.99 1.47
C LEU A 473 1.21 13.60 0.06
N GLY A 474 2.18 13.38 -0.82
CA GLY A 474 2.19 13.99 -2.16
C GLY A 474 2.49 15.49 -2.17
N LEU A 475 3.14 16.04 -1.13
CA LEU A 475 3.42 17.48 -1.04
C LEU A 475 4.43 17.95 -2.11
N VAL A 476 5.35 17.07 -2.52
CA VAL A 476 6.29 17.28 -3.63
C VAL A 476 5.90 16.43 -4.84
N GLY A 477 4.63 16.00 -4.91
CA GLY A 477 4.07 15.20 -5.99
C GLY A 477 4.33 15.78 -7.39
N CYS A 478 4.30 17.12 -7.51
CA CYS A 478 4.56 17.81 -8.77
C CYS A 478 6.01 17.63 -9.25
N VAL A 479 6.94 17.32 -8.36
CA VAL A 479 8.34 16.98 -8.72
C VAL A 479 8.44 15.49 -8.98
N THR A 480 7.86 14.64 -8.11
CA THR A 480 7.97 13.18 -8.22
C THR A 480 7.16 12.57 -9.36
N ILE A 481 6.23 13.29 -9.99
CA ILE A 481 5.59 12.80 -11.22
C ILE A 481 6.59 12.76 -12.39
N VAL A 482 7.57 13.67 -12.44
CA VAL A 482 8.55 13.74 -13.54
C VAL A 482 9.39 12.46 -13.60
N GLU A 483 9.82 11.96 -12.45
CA GLU A 483 10.57 10.71 -12.36
C GLU A 483 9.74 9.48 -12.74
N LYS A 484 8.44 9.44 -12.38
CA LYS A 484 7.54 8.35 -12.76
C LYS A 484 7.32 8.32 -14.27
N LEU A 485 7.22 9.50 -14.90
CA LEU A 485 7.14 9.63 -16.35
C LEU A 485 8.42 9.17 -17.04
N LEU A 486 9.61 9.51 -16.51
CA LEU A 486 10.88 9.01 -17.02
C LEU A 486 10.96 7.48 -16.95
N MET A 487 10.55 6.87 -15.82
CA MET A 487 10.48 5.42 -15.69
C MET A 487 9.53 4.78 -16.69
N GLN A 488 8.36 5.39 -16.92
CA GLN A 488 7.43 4.90 -17.93
C GLN A 488 8.03 4.93 -19.34
N GLN A 489 8.75 6.00 -19.69
CA GLN A 489 9.42 6.09 -21.00
C GLN A 489 10.48 5.00 -21.17
N MET A 490 11.25 4.69 -20.13
CA MET A 490 12.23 3.60 -20.15
C MET A 490 11.56 2.24 -20.39
N TRP A 491 10.38 1.99 -19.83
CA TRP A 491 9.62 0.76 -20.09
C TRP A 491 9.01 0.70 -21.47
N ILE A 492 8.46 1.81 -21.98
CA ILE A 492 7.92 1.88 -23.34
C ILE A 492 9.02 1.56 -24.35
N ARG A 493 10.25 2.03 -24.11
CA ARG A 493 11.44 1.72 -24.92
C ARG A 493 12.02 0.32 -24.68
N LYS A 494 11.45 -0.47 -23.76
CA LYS A 494 11.89 -1.82 -23.41
C LYS A 494 13.37 -1.90 -23.01
N LEU A 495 13.86 -0.89 -22.29
CA LEU A 495 15.21 -0.91 -21.74
C LEU A 495 15.33 -1.98 -20.64
N GLU A 496 16.40 -2.77 -20.69
CA GLU A 496 16.75 -3.69 -19.62
C GLU A 496 17.31 -2.93 -18.41
N TRP A 497 17.41 -3.61 -17.26
CA TRP A 497 17.76 -2.96 -15.98
C TRP A 497 19.13 -2.29 -15.97
N ASP A 498 20.08 -2.88 -16.68
CA ASP A 498 21.49 -2.48 -16.65
C ASP A 498 21.96 -1.87 -17.98
N ASP A 499 21.04 -1.62 -18.91
CA ASP A 499 21.31 -0.88 -20.14
C ASP A 499 21.58 0.59 -19.83
N ASP A 500 22.55 1.18 -20.54
CA ASP A 500 22.76 2.63 -20.52
C ASP A 500 21.54 3.34 -21.12
N LEU A 501 21.15 4.45 -20.50
CA LEU A 501 20.03 5.26 -20.99
C LEU A 501 20.39 5.90 -22.35
N PRO A 502 19.43 5.99 -23.29
CA PRO A 502 19.55 6.84 -24.48
C PRO A 502 19.87 8.30 -24.12
N SER A 503 20.58 9.02 -24.99
CA SER A 503 21.10 10.37 -24.72
C SER A 503 20.01 11.37 -24.28
N ASP A 504 18.83 11.30 -24.90
CA ASP A 504 17.70 12.17 -24.55
C ASP A 504 17.15 11.90 -23.13
N LEU A 505 17.11 10.63 -22.71
CA LEU A 505 16.72 10.25 -21.35
C LEU A 505 17.81 10.57 -20.33
N GLN A 506 19.09 10.44 -20.71
CA GLN A 506 20.21 10.87 -19.88
C GLN A 506 20.14 12.37 -19.59
N ASP A 507 19.95 13.20 -20.62
CA ASP A 507 19.87 14.65 -20.47
C ASP A 507 18.70 15.06 -19.55
N SER A 508 17.51 14.49 -19.75
CA SER A 508 16.36 14.75 -18.88
C SER A 508 16.61 14.29 -17.44
N TRP A 509 17.24 13.12 -17.26
CA TRP A 509 17.58 12.60 -15.93
C TRP A 509 18.62 13.45 -15.20
N ILE A 510 19.67 13.90 -15.89
CA ILE A 510 20.70 14.79 -15.33
C ILE A 510 20.06 16.11 -14.89
N ARG A 511 19.21 16.72 -15.73
CA ARG A 511 18.50 17.96 -15.39
C ARG A 511 17.63 17.78 -14.15
N PHE A 512 16.84 16.70 -14.10
CA PHE A 512 16.01 16.38 -12.93
C PHE A 512 16.87 16.21 -11.67
N ARG A 513 17.96 15.44 -11.74
CA ARG A 513 18.87 15.23 -10.61
C ARG A 513 19.50 16.51 -10.08
N GLU A 514 19.93 17.41 -10.95
CA GLU A 514 20.52 18.70 -10.55
C GLU A 514 19.48 19.61 -9.88
N ASP A 515 18.27 19.69 -10.42
CA ASP A 515 17.17 20.46 -9.81
C ASP A 515 16.74 19.87 -8.47
N LEU A 516 16.65 18.54 -8.40
CA LEU A 516 16.30 17.79 -7.20
C LEU A 516 17.25 18.10 -6.03
N LYS A 517 18.52 18.45 -6.28
CA LYS A 517 19.46 18.83 -5.21
C LYS A 517 18.99 20.04 -4.38
N THR A 518 18.12 20.86 -4.96
CA THR A 518 17.59 22.06 -4.30
C THR A 518 16.40 21.77 -3.38
N ILE A 519 15.90 20.53 -3.32
CA ILE A 519 14.70 20.18 -2.52
C ILE A 519 14.92 20.37 -1.01
N THR A 520 16.17 20.32 -0.57
CA THR A 520 16.55 20.55 0.83
C THR A 520 16.26 21.98 1.30
N LYS A 521 16.06 22.91 0.36
CA LYS A 521 15.64 24.30 0.65
C LYS A 521 14.14 24.42 0.89
N LEU A 522 13.35 23.41 0.49
CA LEU A 522 11.91 23.44 0.66
C LEU A 522 11.57 23.26 2.14
N SER A 523 10.76 24.19 2.65
CA SER A 523 10.31 24.22 4.04
C SER A 523 8.80 24.36 4.06
N ILE A 524 8.11 23.26 4.33
CA ILE A 524 6.65 23.19 4.25
C ILE A 524 6.10 23.25 5.66
N PRO A 525 5.19 24.19 6.01
CA PRO A 525 4.54 24.15 7.31
C PRO A 525 3.89 22.79 7.56
N ARG A 526 4.18 22.17 8.71
CA ARG A 526 3.50 20.94 9.11
C ARG A 526 2.01 21.22 9.31
N ARG A 527 1.69 22.28 10.03
CA ARG A 527 0.30 22.65 10.33
C ARG A 527 -0.43 23.12 9.06
N ALA A 528 -1.51 22.44 8.71
CA ALA A 528 -2.38 22.84 7.60
C ALA A 528 -3.72 23.42 8.08
N VAL A 529 -4.26 22.92 9.20
CA VAL A 529 -5.52 23.43 9.78
C VAL A 529 -5.22 24.48 10.84
N LEU A 530 -5.66 25.72 10.61
CA LEU A 530 -5.47 26.82 11.56
C LEU A 530 -6.57 26.80 12.63
N SER A 531 -6.31 27.35 13.82
CA SER A 531 -7.30 27.49 14.91
C SER A 531 -7.99 28.84 14.82
N GLU A 532 -9.05 29.05 15.61
CA GLU A 532 -9.78 30.33 15.73
C GLU A 532 -10.51 30.76 14.44
N TYR A 533 -10.78 29.81 13.54
CA TYR A 533 -11.61 30.07 12.37
C TYR A 533 -13.08 30.22 12.77
N ILE A 534 -13.79 31.04 12.00
CA ILE A 534 -15.27 31.14 12.07
C ILE A 534 -15.96 30.21 11.08
N ARG A 535 -15.21 29.75 10.06
CA ARG A 535 -15.68 28.84 9.02
C ARG A 535 -14.50 28.05 8.46
N ILE A 536 -14.71 26.77 8.23
CA ILE A 536 -13.74 25.86 7.64
C ILE A 536 -14.35 25.11 6.45
N GLU A 537 -13.63 25.13 5.33
CA GLU A 537 -14.05 24.50 4.09
C GLU A 537 -12.98 23.53 3.61
N ILE A 538 -13.39 22.47 2.94
CA ILE A 538 -12.49 21.54 2.26
C ILE A 538 -12.67 21.66 0.75
N HIS A 539 -11.55 21.80 0.03
CA HIS A 539 -11.54 21.99 -1.42
C HIS A 539 -10.68 20.92 -2.06
N GLY A 540 -11.25 20.19 -3.02
CA GLY A 540 -10.59 19.16 -3.78
C GLY A 540 -10.46 19.55 -5.25
N PHE A 541 -9.28 19.39 -5.85
CA PHE A 541 -9.05 19.66 -7.27
C PHE A 541 -8.63 18.39 -7.98
N SER A 542 -9.13 18.20 -9.21
CA SER A 542 -8.75 17.10 -10.08
C SER A 542 -8.34 17.63 -11.45
N ASP A 543 -7.36 16.96 -12.05
CA ASP A 543 -6.90 17.23 -13.40
C ASP A 543 -6.42 15.94 -14.07
N ALA A 544 -6.39 15.95 -15.40
CA ALA A 544 -5.67 14.95 -16.18
C ALA A 544 -5.02 15.54 -17.44
N SER A 545 -3.85 14.99 -17.76
CA SER A 545 -3.21 15.11 -19.06
C SER A 545 -3.10 13.73 -19.72
N GLU A 546 -2.63 13.70 -20.96
CA GLU A 546 -2.30 12.43 -21.64
C GLU A 546 -1.20 11.62 -20.92
N LYS A 547 -0.46 12.25 -20.02
CA LYS A 547 0.68 11.65 -19.31
C LYS A 547 0.32 11.16 -17.91
N ALA A 548 -0.57 11.85 -17.21
CA ALA A 548 -0.93 11.54 -15.83
C ALA A 548 -2.27 12.17 -15.45
N TYR A 549 -2.92 11.62 -14.42
CA TYR A 549 -4.08 12.23 -13.78
C TYR A 549 -3.83 12.34 -12.28
N ALA A 550 -4.44 13.34 -11.64
CA ALA A 550 -4.08 13.70 -10.29
C ALA A 550 -5.21 14.37 -9.51
N ALA A 551 -5.03 14.42 -8.19
CA ALA A 551 -5.91 15.11 -7.28
C ALA A 551 -5.13 15.75 -6.12
N CYS A 552 -5.58 16.91 -5.64
CA CYS A 552 -5.05 17.56 -4.45
C CYS A 552 -6.17 18.16 -3.57
N ILE A 553 -5.92 18.24 -2.26
CA ILE A 553 -6.89 18.68 -1.25
C ILE A 553 -6.32 19.82 -0.42
N TYR A 554 -7.13 20.86 -0.26
CA TYR A 554 -6.86 22.03 0.56
C TYR A 554 -7.90 22.15 1.67
N VAL A 555 -7.46 22.67 2.81
CA VAL A 555 -8.36 23.20 3.83
C VAL A 555 -8.26 24.71 3.80
N ARG A 556 -9.42 25.38 3.83
CA ARG A 556 -9.55 26.83 3.86
C ARG A 556 -10.22 27.27 5.16
N CYS A 557 -9.50 28.04 5.96
CA CYS A 557 -9.98 28.62 7.21
C CYS A 557 -10.28 30.11 7.01
N SER A 558 -11.50 30.53 7.32
CA SER A 558 -11.90 31.94 7.31
C SER A 558 -11.94 32.50 8.74
N PHE A 559 -11.62 33.78 8.88
CA PHE A 559 -11.51 34.46 10.18
C PHE A 559 -12.35 35.74 10.19
N SER A 560 -12.74 36.20 11.37
CA SER A 560 -13.44 37.49 11.53
C SER A 560 -12.48 38.69 11.42
N THR A 561 -11.20 38.50 11.73
CA THR A 561 -10.22 39.58 11.92
C THR A 561 -9.11 39.63 10.87
N ARG A 562 -8.98 38.60 10.02
CA ARG A 562 -7.93 38.50 9.00
C ARG A 562 -8.43 37.81 7.74
N GLU A 563 -7.61 37.90 6.69
CA GLU A 563 -7.88 37.21 5.43
C GLU A 563 -7.95 35.68 5.62
N PRO A 564 -8.82 34.99 4.87
CA PRO A 564 -8.87 33.54 4.83
C PRO A 564 -7.53 32.97 4.37
N VAL A 565 -7.15 31.86 4.98
CA VAL A 565 -5.92 31.14 4.65
C VAL A 565 -6.29 29.75 4.18
N SER A 566 -5.66 29.30 3.11
CA SER A 566 -5.77 27.93 2.64
C SER A 566 -4.41 27.25 2.59
N ASN A 567 -4.38 25.95 2.90
CA ASN A 567 -3.16 25.15 2.90
C ASN A 567 -3.43 23.78 2.27
N LEU A 568 -2.47 23.31 1.48
CA LEU A 568 -2.44 21.94 0.96
C LEU A 568 -2.35 20.93 2.13
N ILE A 569 -3.28 19.96 2.14
CA ILE A 569 -3.29 18.84 3.07
C ILE A 569 -2.50 17.67 2.50
N CYS A 570 -2.91 17.24 1.30
CA CYS A 570 -2.31 16.11 0.61
C CYS A 570 -2.67 16.12 -0.88
N ALA A 571 -1.93 15.34 -1.67
CA ALA A 571 -2.19 15.12 -3.08
C ALA A 571 -1.79 13.70 -3.49
N LYS A 572 -2.36 13.22 -4.59
CA LYS A 572 -2.01 11.94 -5.21
C LYS A 572 -2.00 12.08 -6.73
N SER A 573 -1.08 11.38 -7.38
CA SER A 573 -0.94 11.36 -8.84
C SER A 573 -0.78 9.94 -9.35
N ARG A 574 -1.22 9.70 -10.58
CA ARG A 574 -1.04 8.42 -11.28
C ARG A 574 -0.62 8.67 -12.71
N VAL A 575 0.39 7.94 -13.15
CA VAL A 575 0.80 7.96 -14.56
C VAL A 575 -0.31 7.33 -15.42
N ALA A 576 -0.63 7.96 -16.54
CA ALA A 576 -1.64 7.48 -17.47
C ALA A 576 -1.24 6.11 -18.03
N PRO A 577 -2.19 5.20 -18.29
CA PRO A 577 -1.88 3.90 -18.87
C PRO A 577 -1.15 4.02 -20.21
N VAL A 578 -0.21 3.12 -20.48
CA VAL A 578 0.49 3.06 -21.79
C VAL A 578 -0.49 2.78 -22.94
N LYS A 579 -1.58 2.05 -22.65
CA LYS A 579 -2.67 1.88 -23.62
C LYS A 579 -3.41 3.21 -23.77
N GLN A 580 -3.64 3.61 -25.02
CA GLN A 580 -4.34 4.86 -25.32
C GLN A 580 -5.72 4.89 -24.66
N VAL A 581 -5.93 5.89 -23.80
CA VAL A 581 -7.19 6.24 -23.18
C VAL A 581 -7.49 7.68 -23.57
N SER A 582 -8.73 7.97 -23.95
CA SER A 582 -9.12 9.33 -24.32
C SER A 582 -8.98 10.29 -23.13
N LEU A 583 -8.58 11.54 -23.38
CA LEU A 583 -8.41 12.55 -22.33
C LEU A 583 -9.64 12.69 -21.41
N PRO A 584 -10.90 12.74 -21.89
CA PRO A 584 -12.06 12.79 -21.00
C PRO A 584 -12.16 11.63 -20.01
N ARG A 585 -11.74 10.43 -20.41
CA ARG A 585 -11.73 9.26 -19.52
C ARG A 585 -10.62 9.37 -18.47
N LEU A 586 -9.49 10.01 -18.78
CA LEU A 586 -8.43 10.28 -17.82
C LEU A 586 -8.86 11.36 -16.83
N GLU A 587 -9.53 12.43 -17.30
CA GLU A 587 -10.11 13.47 -16.45
C GLU A 587 -11.13 12.86 -15.46
N LEU A 588 -12.00 11.96 -15.95
CA LEU A 588 -12.92 11.20 -15.09
C LEU A 588 -12.17 10.29 -14.09
N CYS A 589 -11.03 9.70 -14.46
CA CYS A 589 -10.18 8.97 -13.52
C CYS A 589 -9.57 9.90 -12.45
N GLY A 590 -9.17 11.12 -12.80
CA GLY A 590 -8.76 12.16 -11.87
C GLY A 590 -9.88 12.50 -10.88
N ALA A 591 -11.11 12.65 -11.36
CA ALA A 591 -12.28 12.89 -10.51
C ALA A 591 -12.58 11.73 -9.55
N VAL A 592 -12.44 10.48 -9.98
CA VAL A 592 -12.55 9.29 -9.09
C VAL A 592 -11.46 9.28 -8.03
N LEU A 593 -10.21 9.60 -8.42
CA LEU A 593 -9.10 9.69 -7.50
C LEU A 593 -9.37 10.77 -6.42
N LEU A 594 -9.89 11.92 -6.84
CA LEU A 594 -10.26 12.99 -5.93
C LEU A 594 -11.38 12.59 -4.98
N ALA A 595 -12.46 11.98 -5.47
CA ALA A 595 -13.57 11.52 -4.63
C ALA A 595 -13.11 10.54 -3.54
N ASN A 596 -12.25 9.58 -3.90
CA ASN A 596 -11.68 8.63 -2.94
C ASN A 596 -10.75 9.34 -1.93
N LEU A 597 -9.84 10.21 -2.41
CA LEU A 597 -8.90 10.93 -1.56
C LEU A 597 -9.62 11.84 -0.57
N LEU A 598 -10.67 12.55 -1.02
CA LEU A 598 -11.47 13.45 -0.19
C LEU A 598 -12.22 12.69 0.90
N ASN A 599 -12.94 11.63 0.53
CA ASN A 599 -13.68 10.80 1.49
C ASN A 599 -12.74 10.23 2.56
N LYS A 600 -11.53 9.80 2.16
CA LYS A 600 -10.50 9.35 3.09
C LYS A 600 -9.99 10.49 3.99
N ALA A 601 -9.63 11.65 3.43
CA ALA A 601 -9.14 12.80 4.18
C ALA A 601 -10.14 13.32 5.23
N ILE A 602 -11.43 13.39 4.90
CA ILE A 602 -12.49 13.82 5.82
C ILE A 602 -12.58 12.86 7.02
N LYS A 603 -12.57 11.54 6.77
CA LYS A 603 -12.59 10.52 7.84
C LYS A 603 -11.37 10.59 8.75
N ILE A 604 -10.20 10.89 8.19
CA ILE A 604 -8.94 10.99 8.95
C ILE A 604 -8.93 12.25 9.83
N LEU A 605 -9.32 13.39 9.26
CA LEU A 605 -9.24 14.68 9.93
C LEU A 605 -10.24 14.78 11.08
N GLU A 606 -11.40 14.12 10.99
CA GLU A 606 -12.47 14.20 12.00
C GLU A 606 -12.79 15.66 12.33
N ILE A 607 -13.07 16.43 11.28
CA ILE A 607 -13.51 17.82 11.35
C ILE A 607 -14.84 17.90 10.64
N ASP A 608 -15.80 18.55 11.28
CA ASP A 608 -17.07 18.92 10.66
C ASP A 608 -16.84 20.15 9.78
N PHE A 609 -16.66 19.93 8.48
CA PHE A 609 -16.50 21.00 7.51
C PHE A 609 -17.84 21.68 7.22
N ASP A 610 -17.85 23.02 7.19
CA ASP A 610 -19.05 23.79 6.88
C ASP A 610 -19.53 23.54 5.45
N GLN A 611 -18.57 23.39 4.53
CA GLN A 611 -18.82 23.16 3.11
C GLN A 611 -17.69 22.34 2.47
N CYS A 612 -18.06 21.60 1.41
CA CYS A 612 -17.17 20.81 0.57
C CYS A 612 -17.27 21.29 -0.88
N TYR A 613 -16.13 21.43 -1.55
CA TYR A 613 -16.07 21.85 -2.95
C TYR A 613 -15.13 20.97 -3.75
N LEU A 614 -15.60 20.47 -4.88
CA LEU A 614 -14.85 19.61 -5.80
C LEU A 614 -14.73 20.32 -7.14
N TRP A 615 -13.50 20.44 -7.65
CA TRP A 615 -13.18 21.27 -8.81
C TRP A 615 -12.57 20.43 -9.93
N SER A 616 -13.02 20.71 -11.16
CA SER A 616 -12.43 20.20 -12.40
C SER A 616 -12.59 21.25 -13.49
N ASP A 617 -11.61 21.37 -14.38
CA ASP A 617 -11.69 22.19 -15.59
C ASP A 617 -12.35 21.44 -16.77
N SER A 618 -12.59 20.14 -16.63
CA SER A 618 -13.26 19.33 -17.65
C SER A 618 -14.77 19.45 -17.58
N MET A 619 -15.35 20.22 -18.50
CA MET A 619 -16.80 20.31 -18.66
C MET A 619 -17.44 18.95 -18.99
N ILE A 620 -16.75 18.07 -19.73
CA ILE A 620 -17.24 16.72 -20.05
C ILE A 620 -17.33 15.87 -18.79
N THR A 621 -16.31 15.91 -17.95
CA THR A 621 -16.30 15.17 -16.67
C THR A 621 -17.42 15.65 -15.76
N LEU A 622 -17.59 16.97 -15.62
CA LEU A 622 -18.69 17.56 -14.85
C LEU A 622 -20.07 17.17 -15.41
N ALA A 623 -20.21 17.13 -16.74
CA ALA A 623 -21.43 16.67 -17.39
C ALA A 623 -21.76 15.21 -17.05
N TRP A 624 -20.76 14.33 -17.10
CA TRP A 624 -20.91 12.92 -16.75
C TRP A 624 -21.29 12.73 -15.28
N ILE A 625 -20.65 13.46 -14.36
CA ILE A 625 -20.92 13.40 -12.92
C ILE A 625 -22.35 13.88 -12.61
N ARG A 626 -22.84 14.91 -13.31
CA ARG A 626 -24.21 15.43 -13.14
C ARG A 626 -25.29 14.50 -13.69
N GLY A 627 -24.98 13.67 -14.68
CA GLY A 627 -25.93 12.70 -15.25
C GLY A 627 -26.06 11.40 -14.44
N ASP A 628 -27.21 10.74 -14.54
CA ASP A 628 -27.39 9.38 -13.98
C ASP A 628 -26.37 8.41 -14.60
N SER A 629 -25.61 7.71 -13.74
CA SER A 629 -24.61 6.70 -14.13
C SER A 629 -25.10 5.70 -15.19
N LYS A 630 -26.39 5.32 -15.16
CA LYS A 630 -26.98 4.35 -16.09
C LYS A 630 -27.06 4.85 -17.54
N ARG A 631 -27.00 6.17 -17.74
CA ARG A 631 -27.04 6.80 -19.08
C ARG A 631 -25.75 6.56 -19.86
N TRP A 632 -24.65 6.24 -19.18
CA TRP A 632 -23.32 6.18 -19.79
C TRP A 632 -22.89 4.76 -20.14
N LYS A 633 -21.97 4.61 -21.11
CA LYS A 633 -21.29 3.33 -21.38
C LYS A 633 -20.53 2.86 -20.14
N THR A 634 -20.30 1.55 -20.04
CA THR A 634 -19.84 0.85 -18.82
C THR A 634 -18.64 1.52 -18.12
N PHE A 635 -17.63 1.97 -18.87
CA PHE A 635 -16.44 2.61 -18.29
C PHE A 635 -16.79 3.88 -17.49
N VAL A 636 -17.60 4.76 -18.11
CA VAL A 636 -18.03 6.04 -17.53
C VAL A 636 -19.07 5.77 -16.45
N ALA A 637 -20.04 4.89 -16.70
CA ALA A 637 -21.09 4.53 -15.75
C ALA A 637 -20.54 4.06 -14.41
N ASN A 638 -19.57 3.14 -14.42
CA ASN A 638 -19.00 2.60 -13.18
C ASN A 638 -18.27 3.67 -12.36
N ARG A 639 -17.54 4.57 -13.02
CA ARG A 639 -16.77 5.65 -12.36
C ARG A 639 -17.66 6.77 -11.86
N VAL A 640 -18.67 7.17 -12.64
CA VAL A 640 -19.70 8.13 -12.22
C VAL A 640 -20.46 7.56 -11.02
N GLY A 641 -20.82 6.28 -11.05
CA GLY A 641 -21.45 5.61 -9.90
C GLY A 641 -20.57 5.63 -8.64
N GLU A 642 -19.26 5.39 -8.78
CA GLU A 642 -18.31 5.50 -7.66
C GLU A 642 -18.25 6.94 -7.11
N ILE A 643 -18.10 7.95 -7.97
CA ILE A 643 -18.10 9.37 -7.55
C ILE A 643 -19.41 9.75 -6.84
N GLN A 644 -20.56 9.38 -7.40
CA GLN A 644 -21.88 9.67 -6.84
C GLN A 644 -22.15 8.91 -5.53
N SER A 645 -21.48 7.79 -5.29
CA SER A 645 -21.56 7.07 -4.01
C SER A 645 -20.71 7.69 -2.89
N LEU A 646 -19.68 8.47 -3.25
CA LEU A 646 -18.70 9.04 -2.33
C LEU A 646 -18.89 10.54 -2.10
N THR A 647 -19.52 11.25 -3.04
CA THR A 647 -19.62 12.72 -3.04
C THR A 647 -20.98 13.19 -3.50
N SER A 648 -21.39 14.39 -3.09
CA SER A 648 -22.58 15.03 -3.63
C SER A 648 -22.28 15.63 -5.00
N VAL A 649 -23.16 15.38 -5.97
CA VAL A 649 -23.08 15.98 -7.31
C VAL A 649 -23.11 17.51 -7.28
N LEU A 650 -23.74 18.10 -6.25
CA LEU A 650 -23.86 19.54 -6.08
C LEU A 650 -22.56 20.21 -5.61
N ASP A 651 -21.61 19.44 -5.09
CA ASP A 651 -20.31 19.96 -4.63
C ASP A 651 -19.35 20.21 -5.81
N TRP A 652 -19.63 19.61 -6.98
CA TRP A 652 -18.79 19.66 -8.17
C TRP A 652 -18.98 20.95 -8.99
N ARG A 653 -17.86 21.62 -9.27
CA ARG A 653 -17.78 22.94 -9.89
C ARG A 653 -16.70 22.99 -10.95
N HIS A 654 -16.87 23.91 -11.88
CA HIS A 654 -15.84 24.24 -12.85
C HIS A 654 -14.80 25.16 -12.23
N VAL A 655 -13.54 24.96 -12.58
CA VAL A 655 -12.45 25.91 -12.35
C VAL A 655 -11.73 26.10 -13.69
N GLU A 656 -11.26 27.31 -13.98
CA GLU A 656 -10.40 27.52 -15.14
C GLU A 656 -9.07 26.78 -14.96
N SER A 657 -8.51 26.19 -16.03
CA SER A 657 -7.26 25.43 -15.96
C SER A 657 -6.10 26.23 -15.35
N ALA A 658 -6.03 27.54 -15.60
CA ALA A 658 -5.00 28.43 -15.01
C ALA A 658 -5.10 28.55 -13.47
N ASN A 659 -6.27 28.26 -12.92
CA ASN A 659 -6.57 28.25 -11.49
C ASN A 659 -6.67 26.81 -10.94
N ASN A 660 -6.31 25.78 -11.71
CA ASN A 660 -6.35 24.39 -11.26
C ASN A 660 -4.98 23.93 -10.75
N PRO A 661 -4.73 23.85 -9.42
CA PRO A 661 -3.44 23.39 -8.90
C PRO A 661 -3.11 21.95 -9.27
N ALA A 662 -4.10 21.11 -9.60
CA ALA A 662 -3.86 19.73 -10.02
C ALA A 662 -3.16 19.64 -11.39
N ASP A 663 -3.22 20.67 -12.24
CA ASP A 663 -2.49 20.72 -13.52
C ASP A 663 -0.96 20.68 -13.33
N LEU A 664 -0.46 21.31 -12.27
CA LEU A 664 0.96 21.24 -11.91
C LEU A 664 1.39 19.80 -11.60
N LEU A 665 0.49 19.02 -11.02
CA LEU A 665 0.73 17.64 -10.60
C LEU A 665 0.64 16.65 -11.76
N THR A 666 -0.10 16.96 -12.83
CA THR A 666 -0.19 16.11 -14.04
C THR A 666 0.92 16.39 -15.04
N ARG A 667 1.45 17.62 -15.08
CA ARG A 667 2.53 18.02 -15.99
C ARG A 667 3.93 17.87 -15.39
N GLY A 668 4.03 18.11 -14.10
CA GLY A 668 5.28 18.16 -13.35
C GLY A 668 5.96 19.53 -13.40
N VAL A 669 6.67 19.87 -12.33
CA VAL A 669 7.38 21.15 -12.15
C VAL A 669 8.79 20.92 -11.59
N THR A 670 9.66 21.91 -11.77
CA THR A 670 10.97 21.92 -11.10
C THR A 670 10.81 22.25 -9.62
N VAL A 671 11.72 21.75 -8.79
CA VAL A 671 11.80 22.07 -7.36
C VAL A 671 11.91 23.58 -7.17
N LYS A 672 12.74 24.25 -7.99
CA LYS A 672 12.87 25.70 -7.93
C LYS A 672 11.53 26.42 -8.12
N LEU A 673 10.70 25.97 -9.07
CA LEU A 673 9.38 26.56 -9.28
C LEU A 673 8.43 26.21 -8.14
N LEU A 674 8.50 24.98 -7.62
CA LEU A 674 7.65 24.50 -6.53
C LEU A 674 7.83 25.34 -5.26
N CYS A 675 9.07 25.74 -4.91
CA CYS A 675 9.36 26.52 -3.71
C CYS A 675 8.53 27.81 -3.61
N ASP A 676 8.33 28.51 -4.74
CA ASP A 676 7.65 29.81 -4.80
C ASP A 676 6.22 29.70 -5.37
N CYS A 677 5.67 28.48 -5.48
CA CYS A 677 4.39 28.24 -6.15
C CYS A 677 3.18 28.47 -5.23
N GLU A 678 2.70 29.71 -5.16
CA GLU A 678 1.50 30.08 -4.39
C GLU A 678 0.27 29.23 -4.75
N LEU A 679 0.06 28.95 -6.05
CA LEU A 679 -1.07 28.12 -6.50
C LEU A 679 -1.02 26.72 -5.89
N TRP A 680 0.16 26.11 -5.80
CA TRP A 680 0.32 24.78 -5.23
C TRP A 680 0.15 24.76 -3.72
N TRP A 681 0.72 25.73 -2.99
CA TRP A 681 0.69 25.71 -1.52
C TRP A 681 -0.60 26.25 -0.93
N HIS A 682 -1.19 27.25 -1.57
CA HIS A 682 -2.32 28.04 -1.06
C HIS A 682 -3.56 28.01 -1.96
N GLY A 683 -3.53 27.23 -3.04
CA GLY A 683 -4.64 27.15 -3.97
C GLY A 683 -4.84 28.43 -4.78
N PRO A 684 -5.99 28.57 -5.46
CA PRO A 684 -6.27 29.72 -6.32
C PRO A 684 -6.30 31.03 -5.53
N SER A 685 -5.89 32.14 -6.16
CA SER A 685 -5.82 33.46 -5.52
C SER A 685 -7.16 33.91 -4.92
N PHE A 686 -8.27 33.51 -5.53
CA PHE A 686 -9.61 33.81 -5.03
C PHE A 686 -9.95 33.15 -3.68
N PHE A 687 -9.18 32.15 -3.22
CA PHE A 687 -9.32 31.61 -1.86
C PHE A 687 -9.02 32.65 -0.78
N LYS A 688 -8.25 33.70 -1.08
CA LYS A 688 -7.95 34.80 -0.16
C LYS A 688 -9.14 35.77 0.05
N LEU A 689 -10.26 35.59 -0.68
CA LEU A 689 -11.43 36.47 -0.60
C LEU A 689 -12.43 35.97 0.46
N ASN A 690 -12.96 36.87 1.30
CA ASN A 690 -13.95 36.53 2.35
C ASN A 690 -15.33 36.14 1.82
N ASN A 691 -15.72 36.68 0.66
CA ASN A 691 -17.08 36.56 0.14
C ASN A 691 -17.10 35.56 -1.00
N SER A 692 -17.37 34.31 -0.68
CA SER A 692 -17.26 33.22 -1.64
C SER A 692 -18.58 32.47 -1.77
N ALA A 693 -19.54 33.14 -2.40
CA ALA A 693 -20.51 32.41 -3.21
C ALA A 693 -19.72 31.83 -4.38
N TRP A 694 -19.09 30.68 -4.14
CA TRP A 694 -18.63 29.81 -5.21
C TRP A 694 -19.92 29.47 -5.95
N ASN A 695 -20.25 30.20 -7.01
CA ASN A 695 -21.53 29.99 -7.67
C ASN A 695 -21.50 28.62 -8.34
N ILE A 696 -22.63 27.91 -8.28
CA ILE A 696 -22.82 26.78 -9.18
C ILE A 696 -23.08 27.46 -10.50
N ASP A 697 -22.07 27.55 -11.35
CA ASP A 697 -22.33 27.86 -12.73
C ASP A 697 -23.25 26.74 -13.24
N ASN A 698 -24.52 27.10 -13.40
CA ASN A 698 -25.50 26.35 -14.17
C ASN A 698 -25.03 26.42 -15.63
N PHE A 699 -23.94 25.73 -15.94
CA PHE A 699 -23.55 25.50 -17.31
C PHE A 699 -24.65 24.65 -17.93
N GLU A 700 -25.47 25.27 -18.77
CA GLU A 700 -26.29 24.53 -19.73
C GLU A 700 -25.33 23.75 -20.62
N LEU A 701 -25.40 22.42 -20.56
CA LEU A 701 -24.62 21.51 -21.39
C LEU A 701 -25.18 21.56 -22.82
N ASN A 702 -24.88 22.63 -23.54
CA ASN A 702 -25.30 22.83 -24.93
C ASN A 702 -24.38 22.09 -25.93
N PHE A 703 -23.77 20.98 -25.51
CA PHE A 703 -22.89 20.16 -26.34
C PHE A 703 -23.22 18.67 -26.19
N GLU A 704 -22.95 17.90 -27.24
CA GLU A 704 -23.17 16.45 -27.24
C GLU A 704 -22.17 15.77 -26.30
N VAL A 705 -22.68 15.16 -25.23
CA VAL A 705 -21.83 14.51 -24.22
C VAL A 705 -21.44 13.11 -24.72
N PRO A 706 -20.13 12.81 -24.87
CA PRO A 706 -19.69 11.54 -25.41
C PRO A 706 -20.07 10.36 -24.50
N GLU A 707 -20.05 9.16 -25.06
CA GLU A 707 -20.27 7.89 -24.35
C GLU A 707 -21.66 7.71 -23.72
N GLN A 708 -22.67 8.45 -24.18
CA GLN A 708 -24.07 8.15 -23.87
C GLN A 708 -24.49 6.81 -24.51
N ARG A 709 -25.29 6.00 -23.79
CA ARG A 709 -25.91 4.79 -24.35
C ARG A 709 -27.02 5.20 -25.33
N SER A 710 -27.05 4.55 -26.49
CA SER A 710 -28.15 4.69 -27.44
C SER A 710 -29.42 4.09 -26.85
N VAL A 711 -30.47 4.89 -26.68
CA VAL A 711 -31.79 4.40 -26.30
C VAL A 711 -32.52 3.97 -27.57
N SER A 712 -32.52 2.67 -27.86
CA SER A 712 -33.32 2.12 -28.96
C SER A 712 -34.76 1.94 -28.50
N LEU A 713 -35.65 2.87 -28.87
CA LEU A 713 -37.09 2.72 -28.69
C LEU A 713 -37.62 1.73 -29.73
N ALA A 714 -37.95 0.51 -29.30
CA ALA A 714 -38.70 -0.43 -30.13
C ALA A 714 -40.20 -0.11 -30.03
N SER A 715 -40.78 0.53 -31.05
CA SER A 715 -42.24 0.64 -31.16
C SER A 715 -42.79 -0.63 -31.79
N CYS A 716 -43.54 -1.43 -31.03
CA CYS A 716 -44.34 -2.51 -31.60
C CYS A 716 -45.65 -1.92 -32.12
N ILE A 717 -45.81 -1.86 -33.45
CA ILE A 717 -47.11 -1.58 -34.06
C ILE A 717 -47.87 -2.89 -34.09
N ILE A 718 -48.84 -3.06 -33.17
CA ILE A 718 -49.82 -4.14 -33.27
C ILE A 718 -50.74 -3.79 -34.43
N LYS A 719 -50.55 -4.43 -35.59
CA LYS A 719 -51.56 -4.45 -36.64
C LYS A 719 -52.73 -5.29 -36.14
N ASN A 720 -53.86 -4.64 -35.86
CA ASN A 720 -55.15 -5.30 -35.68
C ASN A 720 -55.60 -5.90 -37.02
N ASP A 721 -55.09 -7.07 -37.39
CA ASP A 721 -55.68 -7.88 -38.45
C ASP A 721 -56.68 -8.86 -37.82
N LEU A 722 -57.94 -8.40 -37.83
CA LEU A 722 -59.17 -9.17 -38.05
C LEU A 722 -59.29 -10.56 -37.40
N LEU A 723 -60.01 -10.59 -36.28
CA LEU A 723 -60.92 -11.68 -35.92
C LEU A 723 -61.87 -11.96 -37.10
N VAL A 724 -61.65 -13.06 -37.82
CA VAL A 724 -62.71 -13.72 -38.60
C VAL A 724 -62.88 -15.13 -38.04
N ASN A 725 -63.96 -15.30 -37.28
CA ASN A 725 -64.55 -16.59 -36.99
C ASN A 725 -64.99 -17.26 -38.30
N ARG A 726 -64.38 -18.39 -38.64
CA ARG A 726 -65.06 -19.66 -38.95
C ARG A 726 -64.08 -20.82 -39.05
#